data_AF-A0A0D8Y798-F1
#
_entry.id   AF-A0A0D8Y798-F1
#
_cell.length_a   1.000
_cell.length_b   1.000
_cell.length_c   1.000
_cell.angle_alpha   90.00
_cell.angle_beta   90.00
_cell.angle_gamma   90.00
#
_symmetry.space_group_name_H-M   'P 1'
#
loop_
_entity.id
_entity.type
_entity.pdbx_description
1 polymer ?
#
loop_
_entity_poly.entity_id
_entity_poly.type
_entity_poly.pdbx_seq_one_letter_code
_entity_poly.pdbx_strand_id
1 'polypeptide(L)'
;MCLGNLNTNAAWKIAERNSTLRQKSFAKRIAYHANEKMNSDRSEQRQLFGRGSMSNLLCLGLSEQKIKETERNTGLSKKLANIIAIAEEELGKIGKSKEDITKQQGTLLYQLGTKVRTQCLDNILLVVRAIISEGIKSEAQVSAALDYLLTSSIREVNLSAFEKACGIGVIVTHDQIEDAVSKVIGEHRERLLKERYTFNTGKLLGDIRTLLPWADGAYIKKELKDEKKGGAPLVRNILEHRQTRKSYKYETCDESEGCARIKELMRTRARFHEVSKVIGEHRERLLNERYTFNTGKLLGDIRTLLPWADGAYIKKEVDLQIFELLGPKKLEEMAPKKKLKDEKKGGAPLVRNILEHRQTRKSSKYETCDENEGCATIEELMRTRARFHEVGKNYTTDGYIMTPNTKYLLEKHLEVTGGKVITRFPPEPNGVLHIGHAKAININFGYAKAYGGFCNLRFDDTNPEKEDEKFFKAIEDIISWLGYTPARITHSSDNFQQLYEDMKNGKFDEGEATLRLIMTLEEGKVDPVAYRIKYVPHPRTGDSWCIYPTYDYSHCLCDSIENITHSLCTKEFQSRRSSYYALCNMLDIYCPVQWEYGRLNMNYTVVSKRKIKKLIDARIVKDWDDPRLFTLAALRRRGIPAEAINAFVAKLGLTMTQMVIDPHVLDATVRDYLNTRAPRTMAVLQGLKVTIQNFDEMNLMPFVMVPDFPSDPMCTKNHKVAFDRVIYIERSDYKQIYGYVLRALHLLFGGNFRE
;
A
#
# COMPACT_ATOMS: atom_id res chain seq x y z
N MET A 1 -22.51 97.54 4.81
CA MET A 1 -22.10 97.63 3.39
C MET A 1 -21.68 96.22 2.99
N CYS A 2 -22.47 95.43 2.24
CA CYS A 2 -22.86 95.61 0.84
C CYS A 2 -21.59 95.70 -0.04
N LEU A 3 -21.25 94.81 -0.97
CA LEU A 3 -21.92 93.66 -1.66
C LEU A 3 -20.89 92.50 -1.77
N GLY A 4 -21.12 91.28 -2.29
CA GLY A 4 -22.27 90.62 -2.91
C GLY A 4 -21.77 89.46 -3.81
N ASN A 5 -22.46 88.31 -3.78
CA ASN A 5 -22.38 87.13 -4.68
C ASN A 5 -21.22 87.01 -5.71
N LEU A 6 -20.25 86.12 -5.46
CA LEU A 6 -19.44 85.49 -6.52
C LEU A 6 -19.22 83.98 -6.31
N ASN A 7 -20.24 83.21 -6.71
CA ASN A 7 -20.20 81.87 -7.32
C ASN A 7 -19.01 80.94 -6.95
N THR A 8 -19.15 80.18 -5.85
CA THR A 8 -18.19 79.17 -5.37
C THR A 8 -17.90 78.04 -6.37
N ASN A 9 -18.81 77.79 -7.33
CA ASN A 9 -18.61 76.82 -8.41
C ASN A 9 -17.55 77.25 -9.45
N ALA A 10 -17.27 78.55 -9.58
CA ALA A 10 -16.23 79.05 -10.47
C ALA A 10 -14.83 78.86 -9.87
N ALA A 11 -14.66 79.12 -8.57
CA ALA A 11 -13.39 78.95 -7.88
C ALA A 11 -12.90 77.50 -7.90
N TRP A 12 -13.81 76.53 -7.67
CA TRP A 12 -13.49 75.10 -7.77
C TRP A 12 -13.08 74.68 -9.19
N LYS A 13 -13.82 75.09 -10.22
CA LYS A 13 -13.47 74.81 -11.63
C LYS A 13 -12.14 75.46 -12.04
N ILE A 14 -11.78 76.62 -11.49
CA ILE A 14 -10.48 77.26 -11.75
C ILE A 14 -9.35 76.51 -11.02
N ALA A 15 -9.56 76.06 -9.78
CA ALA A 15 -8.59 75.25 -9.05
C ALA A 15 -8.33 73.89 -9.74
N GLU A 16 -9.38 73.22 -10.21
CA GLU A 16 -9.31 71.95 -10.93
C GLU A 16 -8.69 72.09 -12.33
N ARG A 17 -8.99 73.19 -13.04
CA ARG A 17 -8.35 73.51 -14.33
C ARG A 17 -6.87 73.88 -14.17
N ASN A 18 -6.50 74.52 -13.06
CA ASN A 18 -5.10 74.83 -12.73
C ASN A 18 -4.32 73.60 -12.21
N SER A 19 -4.96 72.68 -11.48
CA SER A 19 -4.32 71.42 -11.09
C SER A 19 -4.08 70.52 -12.32
N THR A 20 -5.07 70.42 -13.21
CA THR A 20 -4.92 69.66 -14.47
C THR A 20 -3.98 70.33 -15.48
N LEU A 21 -3.87 71.67 -15.51
CA LEU A 21 -2.84 72.36 -16.29
C LEU A 21 -1.44 72.17 -15.70
N ARG A 22 -1.27 72.19 -14.37
CA ARG A 22 0.00 71.85 -13.71
C ARG A 22 0.38 70.38 -13.92
N GLN A 23 -0.56 69.45 -13.80
CA GLN A 23 -0.32 68.04 -14.11
C GLN A 23 0.01 67.83 -15.60
N LYS A 24 -0.65 68.53 -16.53
CA LYS A 24 -0.32 68.45 -17.97
C LYS A 24 1.01 69.12 -18.32
N SER A 25 1.42 70.20 -17.65
CA SER A 25 2.75 70.82 -17.87
C SER A 25 3.86 70.01 -17.21
N PHE A 26 3.60 69.38 -16.05
CA PHE A 26 4.50 68.44 -15.40
C PHE A 26 4.65 67.17 -16.22
N ALA A 27 3.55 66.60 -16.74
CA ALA A 27 3.59 65.48 -17.68
C ALA A 27 4.29 65.84 -19.00
N LYS A 28 4.12 67.06 -19.54
CA LYS A 28 4.90 67.53 -20.70
C LYS A 28 6.38 67.72 -20.39
N ARG A 29 6.75 68.19 -19.19
CA ARG A 29 8.17 68.28 -18.77
C ARG A 29 8.80 66.91 -18.52
N ILE A 30 8.06 65.97 -17.93
CA ILE A 30 8.49 64.57 -17.79
C ILE A 30 8.61 63.93 -19.16
N ALA A 31 7.66 64.12 -20.08
CA ALA A 31 7.75 63.60 -21.44
C ALA A 31 8.89 64.25 -22.24
N TYR A 32 9.13 65.56 -22.09
CA TYR A 32 10.25 66.25 -22.75
C TYR A 32 11.60 65.77 -22.22
N HIS A 33 11.79 65.70 -20.90
CA HIS A 33 13.03 65.13 -20.32
C HIS A 33 13.17 63.63 -20.56
N ALA A 34 12.09 62.85 -20.60
CA ALA A 34 12.15 61.43 -20.99
C ALA A 34 12.56 61.27 -22.47
N ASN A 35 12.14 62.17 -23.35
CA ASN A 35 12.52 62.15 -24.77
C ASN A 35 13.94 62.70 -25.02
N GLU A 36 14.41 63.66 -24.22
CA GLU A 36 15.83 64.05 -24.19
C GLU A 36 16.70 62.90 -23.66
N LYS A 37 16.29 62.22 -22.58
CA LYS A 37 17.01 61.07 -22.03
C LYS A 37 17.02 59.88 -23.00
N MET A 38 15.88 59.58 -23.64
CA MET A 38 15.82 58.58 -24.72
C MET A 38 16.67 58.95 -25.95
N ASN A 39 16.90 60.24 -26.23
CA ASN A 39 17.78 60.65 -27.32
C ASN A 39 19.27 60.66 -26.93
N SER A 40 19.63 60.98 -25.68
CA SER A 40 21.01 60.78 -25.19
C SER A 40 21.35 59.30 -25.10
N ASP A 41 20.45 58.48 -24.54
CA ASP A 41 20.58 57.02 -24.48
C ASP A 41 20.69 56.42 -25.89
N ARG A 42 19.96 56.94 -26.89
CA ARG A 42 20.08 56.51 -28.30
C ARG A 42 21.40 56.90 -28.97
N SER A 43 22.06 57.98 -28.52
CA SER A 43 23.43 58.29 -28.97
C SER A 43 24.47 57.40 -28.29
N GLU A 44 24.33 57.10 -26.99
CA GLU A 44 25.24 56.21 -26.27
C GLU A 44 25.07 54.73 -26.67
N GLN A 45 23.85 54.28 -26.97
CA GLN A 45 23.55 52.94 -27.51
C GLN A 45 24.22 52.65 -28.86
N ARG A 46 24.73 53.66 -29.58
CA ARG A 46 25.53 53.45 -30.81
C ARG A 46 27.01 53.19 -30.53
N GLN A 47 27.49 53.34 -29.30
CA GLN A 47 28.92 53.23 -28.94
C GLN A 47 29.29 52.05 -28.02
N LEU A 48 28.36 51.14 -27.73
CA LEU A 48 28.60 49.91 -26.95
C LEU A 48 28.55 48.62 -27.81
N PHE A 49 29.29 48.61 -28.92
CA PHE A 49 29.55 47.40 -29.71
C PHE A 49 30.97 46.85 -29.48
N GLY A 50 31.14 46.05 -28.42
CA GLY A 50 32.43 45.46 -28.04
C GLY A 50 32.35 43.99 -27.65
N ARG A 51 32.93 43.12 -28.50
CA ARG A 51 33.32 41.70 -28.26
C ARG A 51 32.44 40.86 -27.30
N GLY A 52 31.62 39.97 -27.87
CA GLY A 52 31.07 38.84 -27.12
C GLY A 52 32.18 37.89 -26.66
N SER A 53 32.20 37.57 -25.37
CA SER A 53 33.14 36.64 -24.72
C SER A 53 32.44 35.34 -24.33
N MET A 54 33.18 34.22 -24.35
CA MET A 54 32.78 32.90 -23.83
C MET A 54 32.05 32.95 -22.47
N SER A 55 32.45 33.89 -21.60
CA SER A 55 31.85 34.11 -20.28
C SER A 55 30.35 34.43 -20.32
N ASN A 56 29.85 35.04 -21.40
CA ASN A 56 28.46 35.49 -21.50
C ASN A 56 27.47 34.37 -21.84
N LEU A 57 27.90 33.27 -22.45
CA LEU A 57 27.04 32.12 -22.76
C LEU A 57 27.06 31.06 -21.65
N LEU A 58 28.05 31.11 -20.76
CA LEU A 58 28.19 30.18 -19.63
C LEU A 58 27.02 30.30 -18.63
N CYS A 59 26.54 31.52 -18.37
CA CYS A 59 25.41 31.79 -17.47
C CYS A 59 24.06 31.23 -17.97
N LEU A 60 23.96 30.76 -19.22
CA LEU A 60 22.77 30.10 -19.74
C LEU A 60 22.73 28.59 -19.39
N GLY A 61 23.75 28.05 -18.70
CA GLY A 61 23.78 26.65 -18.26
C GLY A 61 23.95 25.63 -19.39
N LEU A 62 24.50 26.07 -20.53
CA LEU A 62 24.77 25.26 -21.73
C LEU A 62 26.04 24.41 -21.55
N SER A 63 26.15 23.30 -22.27
CA SER A 63 27.40 22.51 -22.31
C SER A 63 28.47 23.21 -23.14
N GLU A 64 29.75 23.02 -22.80
CA GLU A 64 30.88 23.65 -23.50
C GLU A 64 30.88 23.39 -25.02
N GLN A 65 30.50 22.17 -25.43
CA GLN A 65 30.36 21.82 -26.84
C GLN A 65 29.31 22.71 -27.52
N LYS A 66 28.15 22.90 -26.88
CA LYS A 66 27.03 23.67 -27.42
C LYS A 66 27.31 25.18 -27.42
N ILE A 67 28.14 25.66 -26.49
CA ILE A 67 28.67 27.03 -26.51
C ILE A 67 29.56 27.22 -27.75
N LYS A 68 30.54 26.35 -27.96
CA LYS A 68 31.44 26.38 -29.15
C LYS A 68 30.68 26.26 -30.48
N GLU A 69 29.58 25.50 -30.51
CA GLU A 69 28.68 25.43 -31.68
C GLU A 69 27.87 26.73 -31.88
N THR A 70 27.41 27.36 -30.79
CA THR A 70 26.64 28.62 -30.83
C THR A 70 27.50 29.80 -31.28
N GLU A 71 28.75 29.89 -30.80
CA GLU A 71 29.69 30.96 -31.15
C GLU A 71 30.04 30.99 -32.64
N ARG A 72 30.08 29.82 -33.30
CA ARG A 72 30.23 29.72 -34.76
C ARG A 72 29.07 30.37 -35.51
N ASN A 73 27.88 30.43 -34.91
CA ASN A 73 26.73 31.15 -35.44
C ASN A 73 26.73 32.61 -34.94
N THR A 74 27.42 33.47 -35.69
CA THR A 74 27.56 34.91 -35.37
C THR A 74 26.24 35.67 -35.30
N GLY A 75 25.21 35.23 -36.05
CA GLY A 75 23.87 35.82 -36.01
C GLY A 75 23.09 35.46 -34.74
N LEU A 76 23.11 34.18 -34.35
CA LEU A 76 22.50 33.70 -33.11
C LEU A 76 23.22 34.27 -31.88
N SER A 77 24.55 34.29 -31.89
CA SER A 77 25.36 34.84 -30.79
C SER A 77 25.06 36.31 -30.51
N LYS A 78 24.84 37.13 -31.56
CA LYS A 78 24.40 38.53 -31.41
C LYS A 78 23.00 38.66 -30.81
N LYS A 79 22.05 37.81 -31.20
CA LYS A 79 20.70 37.78 -30.62
C LYS A 79 20.73 37.39 -29.13
N LEU A 80 21.50 36.35 -28.80
CA LEU A 80 21.62 35.87 -27.42
C LEU A 80 22.32 36.91 -26.52
N ALA A 81 23.37 37.58 -27.01
CA ALA A 81 24.02 38.66 -26.27
C ALA A 81 23.06 39.80 -25.89
N ASN A 82 22.15 40.18 -26.81
CA ASN A 82 21.11 41.18 -26.54
C ASN A 82 20.10 40.68 -25.49
N ILE A 83 19.61 39.44 -25.62
CA ILE A 83 18.68 38.82 -24.65
C ILE A 83 19.31 38.72 -23.25
N ILE A 84 20.60 38.39 -23.17
CA ILE A 84 21.34 38.30 -21.91
C ILE A 84 21.50 39.69 -21.26
N ALA A 85 21.84 40.73 -22.04
CA ALA A 85 21.92 42.10 -21.51
C ALA A 85 20.58 42.60 -20.96
N ILE A 86 19.47 42.30 -21.64
CA ILE A 86 18.11 42.63 -21.16
C ILE A 86 17.77 41.83 -19.89
N ALA A 87 18.18 40.57 -19.80
CA ALA A 87 17.98 39.74 -18.61
C ALA A 87 18.77 40.26 -17.39
N GLU A 88 20.01 40.71 -17.60
CA GLU A 88 20.84 41.34 -16.57
C GLU A 88 20.20 42.64 -16.03
N GLU A 89 19.67 43.49 -16.91
CA GLU A 89 18.99 44.73 -16.51
C GLU A 89 17.74 44.46 -15.64
N GLU A 90 16.95 43.45 -16.00
CA GLU A 90 15.75 43.06 -15.25
C GLU A 90 16.08 42.33 -13.95
N LEU A 91 17.18 41.56 -13.88
CA LEU A 91 17.70 40.98 -12.64
C LEU A 91 18.22 42.06 -11.67
N GLY A 92 18.91 43.08 -12.20
CA GLY A 92 19.38 44.22 -11.42
C GLY A 92 18.25 44.99 -10.73
N LYS A 93 17.07 45.10 -11.35
CA LYS A 93 15.86 45.70 -10.76
C LYS A 93 15.28 44.89 -9.58
N ILE A 94 15.68 43.62 -9.44
CA ILE A 94 15.28 42.70 -8.37
C ILE A 94 16.45 42.49 -7.38
N GLY A 95 17.61 43.13 -7.59
CA GLY A 95 18.81 43.00 -6.76
C GLY A 95 19.58 41.69 -6.95
N LYS A 96 19.43 41.03 -8.10
CA LYS A 96 20.09 39.77 -8.46
C LYS A 96 21.17 39.96 -9.52
N SER A 97 22.14 39.04 -9.57
CA SER A 97 23.26 39.05 -10.51
C SER A 97 23.04 38.10 -11.70
N LYS A 98 23.96 38.15 -12.68
CA LYS A 98 24.01 37.23 -13.83
C LYS A 98 24.18 35.76 -13.42
N GLU A 99 24.72 35.51 -12.23
CA GLU A 99 24.99 34.17 -11.70
C GLU A 99 23.74 33.53 -11.07
N ASP A 100 22.72 34.33 -10.75
CA ASP A 100 21.43 33.86 -10.21
C ASP A 100 20.49 33.28 -11.29
N ILE A 101 20.90 33.27 -12.57
CA ILE A 101 20.12 32.68 -13.66
C ILE A 101 20.10 31.15 -13.50
N THR A 102 18.92 30.60 -13.20
CA THR A 102 18.76 29.14 -13.09
C THR A 102 19.00 28.46 -14.45
N LYS A 103 19.47 27.22 -14.43
CA LYS A 103 19.68 26.40 -15.65
C LYS A 103 18.40 26.28 -16.51
N GLN A 104 17.22 26.31 -15.89
CA GLN A 104 15.94 26.32 -16.59
C GLN A 104 15.69 27.66 -17.30
N GLN A 105 15.87 28.79 -16.60
CA GLN A 105 15.77 30.13 -17.21
C GLN A 105 16.80 30.31 -18.33
N GLY A 106 18.05 29.91 -18.13
CA GLY A 106 19.09 29.92 -19.16
C GLY A 106 18.73 29.10 -20.40
N THR A 107 18.11 27.93 -20.21
CA THR A 107 17.59 27.10 -21.31
C THR A 107 16.44 27.81 -22.05
N LEU A 108 15.50 28.44 -21.34
CA LEU A 108 14.38 29.18 -21.94
C LEU A 108 14.84 30.45 -22.68
N LEU A 109 15.83 31.18 -22.15
CA LEU A 109 16.44 32.33 -22.83
C LEU A 109 17.20 31.90 -24.11
N TYR A 110 17.85 30.74 -24.09
CA TYR A 110 18.46 30.15 -25.28
C TYR A 110 17.41 29.73 -26.33
N GLN A 111 16.29 29.15 -25.89
CA GLN A 111 15.16 28.82 -26.77
C GLN A 111 14.49 30.07 -27.35
N LEU A 112 14.40 31.16 -26.58
CA LEU A 112 13.93 32.46 -27.06
C LEU A 112 14.86 32.98 -28.18
N GLY A 113 16.17 33.01 -27.95
CA GLY A 113 17.15 33.50 -28.94
C GLY A 113 17.22 32.70 -30.24
N THR A 114 16.93 31.39 -30.18
CA THR A 114 16.86 30.53 -31.37
C THR A 114 15.54 30.68 -32.15
N LYS A 115 14.41 30.95 -31.49
CA LYS A 115 13.09 31.09 -32.12
C LYS A 115 12.70 32.54 -32.50
N VAL A 116 13.33 33.56 -31.92
CA VAL A 116 12.91 34.96 -32.11
C VAL A 116 13.11 35.47 -33.54
N ARG A 117 12.03 35.99 -34.13
CA ARG A 117 11.99 36.66 -35.43
C ARG A 117 12.26 38.16 -35.28
N THR A 118 12.70 38.82 -36.35
CA THR A 118 13.01 40.26 -36.36
C THR A 118 11.83 41.14 -35.95
N GLN A 119 10.61 40.73 -36.27
CA GLN A 119 9.35 41.42 -35.93
C GLN A 119 9.04 41.43 -34.41
N CYS A 120 9.70 40.59 -33.62
CA CYS A 120 9.41 40.46 -32.17
C CYS A 120 10.44 41.17 -31.29
N LEU A 121 11.48 41.78 -31.89
CA LEU A 121 12.61 42.35 -31.15
C LEU A 121 12.19 43.53 -30.27
N ASP A 122 11.25 44.37 -30.72
CA ASP A 122 10.80 45.55 -29.97
C ASP A 122 10.04 45.20 -28.68
N ASN A 123 9.39 44.03 -28.63
CA ASN A 123 8.60 43.55 -27.48
C ASN A 123 9.28 42.41 -26.70
N ILE A 124 10.54 42.07 -27.03
CA ILE A 124 11.24 40.92 -26.43
C ILE A 124 11.45 41.06 -24.91
N LEU A 125 11.53 42.31 -24.42
CA LEU A 125 11.64 42.67 -23.00
C LEU A 125 10.53 42.05 -22.15
N LEU A 126 9.29 41.98 -22.67
CA LEU A 126 8.16 41.38 -21.95
C LEU A 126 8.34 39.88 -21.73
N VAL A 127 8.88 39.16 -22.72
CA VAL A 127 9.14 37.72 -22.63
C VAL A 127 10.32 37.44 -21.70
N VAL A 128 11.39 38.25 -21.77
CA VAL A 128 12.54 38.13 -20.86
C VAL A 128 12.12 38.39 -19.41
N ARG A 129 11.37 39.47 -19.14
CA ARG A 129 10.78 39.75 -17.81
C ARG A 129 9.92 38.58 -17.32
N ALA A 130 9.09 38.00 -18.18
CA ALA A 130 8.23 36.87 -17.83
C ALA A 130 9.01 35.56 -17.53
N ILE A 131 10.20 35.37 -18.12
CA ILE A 131 11.09 34.24 -17.78
C ILE A 131 11.84 34.49 -16.46
N ILE A 132 12.33 35.72 -16.23
CA ILE A 132 13.05 36.08 -15.00
C ILE A 132 12.14 36.08 -13.77
N SER A 133 10.89 36.54 -13.91
CA SER A 133 9.86 36.49 -12.87
C SER A 133 9.18 35.12 -12.68
N GLU A 134 9.71 34.07 -13.34
CA GLU A 134 9.15 32.71 -13.35
C GLU A 134 7.70 32.57 -13.86
N GLY A 135 7.13 33.58 -14.53
CA GLY A 135 5.83 33.45 -15.18
C GLY A 135 5.81 32.42 -16.32
N ILE A 136 6.91 32.35 -17.08
CA ILE A 136 7.14 31.39 -18.18
C ILE A 136 8.13 30.32 -17.70
N LYS A 137 7.66 29.06 -17.61
CA LYS A 137 8.46 27.92 -17.12
C LYS A 137 8.72 26.84 -18.18
N SER A 138 8.05 26.89 -19.33
CA SER A 138 8.15 25.86 -20.39
C SER A 138 8.36 26.42 -21.80
N GLU A 139 8.93 25.60 -22.68
CA GLU A 139 9.14 25.91 -24.10
C GLU A 139 7.84 26.23 -24.86
N ALA A 140 6.74 25.60 -24.46
CA ALA A 140 5.41 25.83 -25.03
C ALA A 140 4.94 27.27 -24.76
N GLN A 141 5.15 27.76 -23.53
CA GLN A 141 4.84 29.14 -23.14
C GLN A 141 5.74 30.16 -23.85
N VAL A 142 7.05 29.87 -24.03
CA VAL A 142 7.95 30.72 -24.86
C VAL A 142 7.47 30.79 -26.31
N SER A 143 6.99 29.68 -26.86
CA SER A 143 6.48 29.63 -28.24
C SER A 143 5.16 30.41 -28.36
N ALA A 144 4.21 30.21 -27.45
CA ALA A 144 2.95 30.96 -27.39
C ALA A 144 3.17 32.47 -27.19
N ALA A 145 4.15 32.87 -26.38
CA ALA A 145 4.54 34.27 -26.22
C ALA A 145 5.03 34.89 -27.54
N LEU A 146 5.85 34.18 -28.30
CA LEU A 146 6.30 34.62 -29.61
C LEU A 146 5.15 34.66 -30.64
N ASP A 147 4.26 33.68 -30.65
CA ASP A 147 3.10 33.65 -31.55
C ASP A 147 2.10 34.80 -31.25
N TYR A 148 1.91 35.12 -29.96
CA TYR A 148 1.11 36.27 -29.55
C TYR A 148 1.75 37.60 -30.00
N LEU A 149 3.06 37.75 -29.86
CA LEU A 149 3.79 38.94 -30.30
C LEU A 149 3.83 39.09 -31.83
N LEU A 150 3.89 37.98 -32.59
CA LEU A 150 3.76 38.00 -34.05
C LEU A 150 2.36 38.44 -34.50
N THR A 151 1.33 37.95 -33.82
CA THR A 151 -0.08 38.28 -34.11
C THR A 151 -0.43 39.72 -33.74
N SER A 152 0.19 40.25 -32.67
CA SER A 152 -0.07 41.60 -32.13
C SER A 152 0.75 42.72 -32.80
N SER A 153 1.40 42.44 -33.93
CA SER A 153 2.41 43.29 -34.60
C SER A 153 1.93 44.64 -35.16
N ILE A 154 0.75 45.14 -34.74
CA ILE A 154 0.11 46.35 -35.27
C ILE A 154 -0.35 47.33 -34.15
N ARG A 155 -0.50 46.94 -32.86
CA ARG A 155 -0.90 47.84 -31.75
C ARG A 155 -0.30 47.46 -30.39
N GLU A 156 -0.41 48.37 -29.41
CA GLU A 156 0.08 48.22 -28.03
C GLU A 156 -0.28 46.86 -27.40
N VAL A 157 0.71 46.23 -26.77
CA VAL A 157 0.56 44.91 -26.13
C VAL A 157 -0.18 45.02 -24.80
N ASN A 158 -1.35 44.38 -24.71
CA ASN A 158 -2.11 44.30 -23.46
C ASN A 158 -1.52 43.19 -22.55
N LEU A 159 -0.96 43.59 -21.41
CA LEU A 159 -0.33 42.70 -20.43
C LEU A 159 -1.22 41.55 -19.97
N SER A 160 -2.49 41.81 -19.61
CA SER A 160 -3.41 40.77 -19.12
C SER A 160 -3.79 39.78 -20.22
N ALA A 161 -3.91 40.24 -21.48
CA ALA A 161 -4.14 39.37 -22.62
C ALA A 161 -2.89 38.53 -22.96
N PHE A 162 -1.70 39.10 -22.85
CA PHE A 162 -0.42 38.40 -23.00
C PHE A 162 -0.23 37.31 -21.94
N GLU A 163 -0.44 37.63 -20.65
CA GLU A 163 -0.34 36.67 -19.54
C GLU A 163 -1.29 35.49 -19.73
N LYS A 164 -2.55 35.77 -20.09
CA LYS A 164 -3.56 34.74 -20.36
C LYS A 164 -3.21 33.89 -21.60
N ALA A 165 -2.69 34.49 -22.67
CA ALA A 165 -2.27 33.77 -23.87
C ALA A 165 -1.03 32.89 -23.63
N CYS A 166 -0.15 33.28 -22.71
CA CYS A 166 1.06 32.54 -22.34
C CYS A 166 0.86 31.56 -21.18
N GLY A 167 -0.35 31.47 -20.61
CA GLY A 167 -0.64 30.62 -19.44
C GLY A 167 0.15 31.00 -18.19
N ILE A 168 0.53 32.28 -18.04
CA ILE A 168 1.27 32.75 -16.86
C ILE A 168 0.38 32.61 -15.63
N GLY A 169 0.91 31.94 -14.58
CA GLY A 169 0.16 31.61 -13.36
C GLY A 169 -0.70 30.34 -13.44
N VAL A 170 -0.78 29.65 -14.60
CA VAL A 170 -1.49 28.36 -14.70
C VAL A 170 -0.59 27.22 -14.22
N ILE A 171 -0.94 26.64 -13.07
CA ILE A 171 -0.28 25.43 -12.54
C ILE A 171 -1.15 24.22 -12.88
N VAL A 172 -0.59 23.25 -13.61
CA VAL A 172 -1.24 21.95 -13.84
C VAL A 172 -0.75 20.95 -12.81
N THR A 173 -1.66 20.32 -12.07
CA THR A 173 -1.35 19.30 -11.07
C THR A 173 -1.18 17.91 -11.69
N HIS A 174 -0.61 16.97 -10.95
CA HIS A 174 -0.41 15.59 -11.42
C HIS A 174 -1.77 14.89 -11.61
N ASP A 175 -2.68 14.99 -10.63
CA ASP A 175 -4.09 14.55 -10.71
C ASP A 175 -4.79 15.02 -12.00
N GLN A 176 -4.58 16.28 -12.40
CA GLN A 176 -5.21 16.83 -13.62
C GLN A 176 -4.66 16.17 -14.89
N ILE A 177 -3.36 15.83 -14.92
CA ILE A 177 -2.77 15.12 -16.05
C ILE A 177 -3.29 13.68 -16.10
N GLU A 178 -3.39 13.01 -14.95
CA GLU A 178 -3.98 11.66 -14.84
C GLU A 178 -5.44 11.67 -15.33
N ASP A 179 -6.30 12.53 -14.76
CA ASP A 179 -7.71 12.69 -15.18
C ASP A 179 -7.85 12.96 -16.70
N ALA A 180 -6.98 13.81 -17.27
CA ALA A 180 -6.99 14.10 -18.70
C ALA A 180 -6.50 12.93 -19.57
N VAL A 181 -5.48 12.19 -19.12
CA VAL A 181 -4.98 10.97 -19.77
C VAL A 181 -6.06 9.89 -19.76
N SER A 182 -6.66 9.59 -18.60
CA SER A 182 -7.74 8.61 -18.46
C SER A 182 -8.95 9.00 -19.30
N LYS A 183 -9.32 10.29 -19.35
CA LYS A 183 -10.43 10.79 -20.16
C LYS A 183 -10.18 10.58 -21.66
N VAL A 184 -9.03 10.98 -22.19
CA VAL A 184 -8.71 10.82 -23.62
C VAL A 184 -8.55 9.35 -24.01
N ILE A 185 -8.00 8.51 -23.12
CA ILE A 185 -7.99 7.05 -23.30
C ILE A 185 -9.42 6.49 -23.31
N GLY A 186 -10.32 7.02 -22.48
CA GLY A 186 -11.74 6.68 -22.44
C GLY A 186 -12.47 7.04 -23.73
N GLU A 187 -12.28 8.25 -24.25
CA GLU A 187 -12.90 8.75 -25.49
C GLU A 187 -12.46 7.94 -26.72
N HIS A 188 -11.19 7.52 -26.79
CA HIS A 188 -10.70 6.67 -27.88
C HIS A 188 -10.78 5.16 -27.57
N ARG A 189 -11.39 4.74 -26.45
CA ARG A 189 -11.31 3.36 -25.91
C ARG A 189 -11.68 2.28 -26.93
N GLU A 190 -12.77 2.45 -27.67
CA GLU A 190 -13.22 1.45 -28.65
C GLU A 190 -12.22 1.31 -29.81
N ARG A 191 -11.68 2.44 -30.29
CA ARG A 191 -10.64 2.46 -31.32
C ARG A 191 -9.32 1.92 -30.81
N LEU A 192 -8.95 2.22 -29.56
CA LEU A 192 -7.78 1.64 -28.89
C LEU A 192 -7.91 0.13 -28.68
N LEU A 193 -9.12 -0.41 -28.52
CA LEU A 193 -9.35 -1.86 -28.44
C LEU A 193 -9.30 -2.54 -29.83
N LYS A 194 -9.72 -1.84 -30.89
CA LYS A 194 -9.76 -2.33 -32.28
C LYS A 194 -8.43 -2.19 -33.03
N GLU A 195 -7.79 -1.02 -32.94
CA GLU A 195 -6.51 -0.68 -33.56
C GLU A 195 -5.31 -1.05 -32.66
N ARG A 196 -5.52 -1.21 -31.34
CA ARG A 196 -4.49 -1.59 -30.35
C ARG A 196 -3.19 -0.79 -30.49
N TYR A 197 -2.14 -1.42 -31.03
CA TYR A 197 -0.80 -0.86 -31.16
C TYR A 197 -0.61 -0.04 -32.44
N THR A 198 -1.52 -0.13 -33.43
CA THR A 198 -1.49 0.73 -34.63
C THR A 198 -2.21 2.05 -34.42
N PHE A 199 -2.93 2.23 -33.31
CA PHE A 199 -3.56 3.52 -32.98
C PHE A 199 -2.50 4.60 -32.80
N ASN A 200 -2.67 5.73 -33.51
CA ASN A 200 -1.71 6.83 -33.49
C ASN A 200 -1.60 7.45 -32.09
N THR A 201 -0.54 7.11 -31.35
CA THR A 201 -0.28 7.64 -30.00
C THR A 201 0.05 9.14 -30.04
N GLY A 202 0.51 9.68 -31.17
CA GLY A 202 0.63 11.11 -31.40
C GLY A 202 -0.73 11.83 -31.39
N LYS A 203 -1.82 11.15 -31.76
CA LYS A 203 -3.18 11.69 -31.64
C LYS A 203 -3.61 11.82 -30.18
N LEU A 204 -3.42 10.78 -29.35
CA LEU A 204 -3.68 10.88 -27.90
C LEU A 204 -2.89 12.02 -27.26
N LEU A 205 -1.60 12.15 -27.59
CA LEU A 205 -0.75 13.24 -27.11
C LEU A 205 -1.17 14.62 -27.66
N GLY A 206 -1.83 14.68 -28.82
CA GLY A 206 -2.45 15.90 -29.34
C GLY A 206 -3.70 16.26 -28.54
N ASP A 207 -4.61 15.31 -28.36
CA ASP A 207 -5.88 15.49 -27.67
C ASP A 207 -5.69 15.78 -26.16
N ILE A 208 -4.66 15.24 -25.51
CA ILE A 208 -4.29 15.62 -24.12
C ILE A 208 -3.72 17.04 -24.08
N ARG A 209 -2.97 17.47 -25.11
CA ARG A 209 -2.40 18.83 -25.19
C ARG A 209 -3.42 19.90 -25.58
N THR A 210 -4.52 19.56 -26.24
CA THR A 210 -5.62 20.51 -26.44
C THR A 210 -6.42 20.72 -25.15
N LEU A 211 -6.54 19.69 -24.30
CA LEU A 211 -7.13 19.81 -22.95
C LEU A 211 -6.20 20.52 -21.95
N LEU A 212 -4.90 20.20 -21.96
CA LEU A 212 -3.89 20.74 -21.04
C LEU A 212 -2.66 21.27 -21.79
N PRO A 213 -2.74 22.45 -22.42
CA PRO A 213 -1.66 23.01 -23.24
C PRO A 213 -0.38 23.36 -22.47
N TRP A 214 -0.50 23.60 -21.15
CA TRP A 214 0.60 24.01 -20.28
C TRP A 214 1.18 22.89 -19.41
N ALA A 215 0.71 21.65 -19.58
CA ALA A 215 1.17 20.49 -18.81
C ALA A 215 2.53 19.97 -19.27
N ASP A 216 3.28 19.34 -18.35
CA ASP A 216 4.58 18.76 -18.67
C ASP A 216 4.44 17.58 -19.65
N GLY A 217 4.94 17.77 -20.87
CA GLY A 217 4.95 16.77 -21.93
C GLY A 217 5.84 15.55 -21.65
N ALA A 218 6.74 15.59 -20.66
CA ALA A 218 7.45 14.42 -20.15
C ALA A 218 6.55 13.60 -19.21
N TYR A 219 5.84 14.25 -18.29
CA TYR A 219 4.91 13.60 -17.36
C TYR A 219 3.71 12.99 -18.09
N ILE A 220 3.08 13.72 -19.03
CA ILE A 220 2.00 13.17 -19.89
C ILE A 220 2.48 11.89 -20.61
N LYS A 221 3.72 11.89 -21.14
CA LYS A 221 4.28 10.71 -21.82
C LYS A 221 4.61 9.57 -20.87
N LYS A 222 4.85 9.84 -19.58
CA LYS A 222 5.04 8.83 -18.54
C LYS A 222 3.70 8.20 -18.19
N GLU A 223 2.70 9.00 -17.81
CA GLU A 223 1.37 8.48 -17.46
C GLU A 223 0.70 7.77 -18.64
N LEU A 224 0.79 8.31 -19.87
CA LEU A 224 0.29 7.63 -21.07
C LEU A 224 1.02 6.31 -21.37
N LYS A 225 2.25 6.11 -20.88
CA LYS A 225 2.95 4.81 -20.94
C LYS A 225 2.52 3.90 -19.79
N ASP A 226 2.34 4.44 -18.61
CA ASP A 226 2.10 3.66 -17.41
C ASP A 226 0.61 3.21 -17.34
N GLU A 227 -0.36 4.00 -17.83
CA GLU A 227 -1.72 3.54 -18.16
C GLU A 227 -1.77 2.51 -19.32
N LYS A 228 -0.81 2.56 -20.25
CA LYS A 228 -0.73 1.55 -21.33
C LYS A 228 -0.11 0.22 -20.86
N LYS A 229 0.76 0.26 -19.84
CA LYS A 229 1.40 -0.91 -19.21
C LYS A 229 0.49 -1.54 -18.14
N GLY A 230 -0.03 -0.74 -17.22
CA GLY A 230 -0.98 -1.18 -16.21
C GLY A 230 -2.35 -1.38 -16.84
N GLY A 231 -2.80 -2.62 -16.98
CA GLY A 231 -4.07 -2.98 -17.62
C GLY A 231 -5.31 -2.50 -16.85
N ALA A 232 -5.58 -1.19 -16.87
CA ALA A 232 -6.73 -0.50 -16.28
C ALA A 232 -7.03 -0.64 -14.74
N PRO A 233 -6.13 -0.98 -13.79
CA PRO A 233 -6.53 -1.18 -12.39
C PRO A 233 -6.32 0.06 -11.50
N LEU A 234 -5.51 1.04 -11.93
CA LEU A 234 -5.09 2.18 -11.10
C LEU A 234 -6.17 3.26 -10.94
N VAL A 235 -6.97 3.50 -11.98
CA VAL A 235 -7.99 4.56 -12.00
C VAL A 235 -9.27 4.19 -11.21
N ARG A 236 -9.51 2.89 -10.97
CA ARG A 236 -10.72 2.42 -10.27
C ARG A 236 -10.75 2.83 -8.80
N ASN A 237 -9.63 2.68 -8.10
CA ASN A 237 -9.53 2.94 -6.65
C ASN A 237 -9.64 4.43 -6.28
N ILE A 238 -9.29 5.35 -7.19
CA ILE A 238 -9.30 6.80 -6.91
C ILE A 238 -10.68 7.42 -7.18
N LEU A 239 -11.38 6.99 -8.23
CA LEU A 239 -12.72 7.52 -8.57
C LEU A 239 -13.85 6.93 -7.71
N GLU A 240 -13.81 5.63 -7.37
CA GLU A 240 -14.82 5.01 -6.50
C GLU A 240 -14.80 5.60 -5.06
N HIS A 241 -13.64 6.07 -4.59
CA HIS A 241 -13.51 6.74 -3.28
C HIS A 241 -13.93 8.23 -3.27
N ARG A 242 -14.06 8.89 -4.43
CA ARG A 242 -14.58 10.28 -4.51
C ARG A 242 -16.11 10.35 -4.65
N GLN A 243 -16.76 9.37 -5.27
CA GLN A 243 -18.21 9.42 -5.52
C GLN A 243 -19.09 8.94 -4.34
N THR A 244 -18.54 8.15 -3.41
CA THR A 244 -19.27 7.54 -2.28
C THR A 244 -19.61 8.50 -1.11
N ARG A 245 -19.49 9.82 -1.29
CA ARG A 245 -19.81 10.85 -0.27
C ARG A 245 -21.24 11.42 -0.34
N LYS A 246 -22.20 10.77 -1.02
CA LYS A 246 -23.63 11.15 -0.97
C LYS A 246 -24.55 9.96 -0.68
N SER A 247 -25.42 10.17 0.31
CA SER A 247 -26.56 9.33 0.78
C SER A 247 -26.31 7.85 1.07
N TYR A 248 -26.43 7.50 2.36
CA TYR A 248 -26.94 6.19 2.76
C TYR A 248 -28.41 6.05 2.36
N LYS A 249 -28.77 4.92 1.75
CA LYS A 249 -30.05 4.22 1.95
C LYS A 249 -29.81 2.71 1.80
N TYR A 250 -30.51 1.92 2.59
CA TYR A 250 -30.54 0.46 2.47
C TYR A 250 -31.37 0.05 1.26
N GLU A 251 -30.91 -0.95 0.51
CA GLU A 251 -31.76 -1.91 -0.21
C GLU A 251 -30.95 -3.19 -0.54
N THR A 252 -31.66 -4.26 -0.89
CA THR A 252 -31.21 -5.67 -0.79
C THR A 252 -30.32 -6.15 -1.94
N CYS A 253 -29.51 -7.18 -1.66
CA CYS A 253 -28.70 -7.88 -2.68
C CYS A 253 -29.57 -8.61 -3.72
N ASP A 254 -29.07 -8.69 -4.95
CA ASP A 254 -29.58 -9.57 -6.01
C ASP A 254 -28.40 -10.20 -6.80
N GLU A 255 -28.58 -11.43 -7.29
CA GLU A 255 -27.49 -12.32 -7.69
C GLU A 255 -27.03 -12.12 -9.14
N SER A 256 -26.08 -11.20 -9.41
CA SER A 256 -25.47 -11.09 -10.76
C SER A 256 -24.00 -10.67 -10.87
N GLU A 257 -23.37 -10.09 -9.84
CA GLU A 257 -22.01 -9.52 -9.97
C GLU A 257 -20.85 -10.54 -10.10
N GLY A 258 -21.11 -11.84 -9.91
CA GLY A 258 -20.08 -12.89 -9.99
C GLY A 258 -19.45 -13.09 -11.37
N CYS A 259 -20.14 -12.73 -12.47
CA CYS A 259 -19.72 -13.11 -13.82
C CYS A 259 -18.68 -12.15 -14.46
N ALA A 260 -18.62 -10.89 -14.03
CA ALA A 260 -17.72 -9.89 -14.64
C ALA A 260 -16.24 -10.11 -14.26
N ARG A 261 -15.98 -10.47 -12.99
CA ARG A 261 -14.62 -10.59 -12.42
C ARG A 261 -13.82 -11.74 -13.04
N ILE A 262 -14.50 -12.83 -13.42
CA ILE A 262 -13.89 -13.97 -14.13
C ILE A 262 -13.57 -13.64 -15.60
N LYS A 263 -14.43 -12.86 -16.27
CA LYS A 263 -14.21 -12.40 -17.66
C LYS A 263 -13.07 -11.38 -17.78
N GLU A 264 -12.82 -10.58 -16.75
CA GLU A 264 -11.66 -9.67 -16.70
C GLU A 264 -10.34 -10.45 -16.53
N LEU A 265 -10.31 -11.41 -15.58
CA LEU A 265 -9.17 -12.31 -15.34
C LEU A 265 -8.75 -13.13 -16.58
N MET A 266 -9.71 -13.52 -17.43
CA MET A 266 -9.42 -14.20 -18.70
C MET A 266 -8.85 -13.28 -19.79
N ARG A 267 -8.99 -11.95 -19.69
CA ARG A 267 -8.58 -11.00 -20.74
C ARG A 267 -7.14 -10.52 -20.63
N THR A 268 -6.57 -10.43 -19.42
CA THR A 268 -5.14 -10.14 -19.23
C THR A 268 -4.27 -11.19 -19.90
N ARG A 269 -4.72 -12.46 -19.87
CA ARG A 269 -4.10 -13.63 -20.51
C ARG A 269 -3.97 -13.50 -22.04
N ALA A 270 -4.75 -12.64 -22.69
CA ALA A 270 -4.84 -12.56 -24.15
C ALA A 270 -3.69 -11.79 -24.84
N ARG A 271 -2.97 -10.89 -24.15
CA ARG A 271 -1.80 -10.20 -24.72
C ARG A 271 -0.51 -11.01 -24.58
N PHE A 272 -0.40 -11.77 -23.49
CA PHE A 272 0.66 -12.77 -23.34
C PHE A 272 0.45 -13.97 -24.27
N HIS A 273 -0.79 -14.26 -24.68
CA HIS A 273 -1.11 -15.39 -25.54
C HIS A 273 -0.29 -15.46 -26.83
N GLU A 274 0.03 -14.35 -27.51
CA GLU A 274 0.78 -14.39 -28.77
C GLU A 274 2.28 -14.72 -28.54
N VAL A 275 2.91 -14.13 -27.52
CA VAL A 275 4.31 -14.45 -27.14
C VAL A 275 4.41 -15.86 -26.53
N SER A 276 3.51 -16.21 -25.60
CA SER A 276 3.44 -17.53 -24.99
C SER A 276 2.98 -18.62 -25.97
N LYS A 277 2.31 -18.28 -27.07
CA LYS A 277 2.00 -19.21 -28.17
C LYS A 277 3.26 -19.52 -28.98
N VAL A 278 4.05 -18.53 -29.38
CA VAL A 278 5.33 -18.79 -30.08
C VAL A 278 6.32 -19.52 -29.17
N ILE A 279 6.43 -19.13 -27.90
CA ILE A 279 7.23 -19.87 -26.89
C ILE A 279 6.65 -21.28 -26.67
N GLY A 280 5.32 -21.43 -26.75
CA GLY A 280 4.61 -22.72 -26.72
C GLY A 280 4.94 -23.63 -27.90
N GLU A 281 4.98 -23.08 -29.12
CA GLU A 281 5.33 -23.78 -30.37
C GLU A 281 6.78 -24.28 -30.38
N HIS A 282 7.68 -23.63 -29.64
CA HIS A 282 9.07 -24.07 -29.45
C HIS A 282 9.34 -24.71 -28.06
N ARG A 283 8.30 -24.99 -27.25
CA ARG A 283 8.43 -25.35 -25.82
C ARG A 283 9.27 -26.60 -25.55
N GLU A 284 9.08 -27.68 -26.32
CA GLU A 284 9.86 -28.91 -26.13
C GLU A 284 11.35 -28.70 -26.43
N ARG A 285 11.68 -27.88 -27.43
CA ARG A 285 13.07 -27.53 -27.74
C ARG A 285 13.68 -26.63 -26.68
N LEU A 286 12.92 -25.65 -26.17
CA LEU A 286 13.36 -24.81 -25.06
C LEU A 286 13.65 -25.63 -23.79
N LEU A 287 12.83 -26.63 -23.47
CA LEU A 287 13.05 -27.50 -22.31
C LEU A 287 14.29 -28.41 -22.47
N ASN A 288 14.55 -28.91 -23.69
CA ASN A 288 15.70 -29.79 -23.98
C ASN A 288 17.03 -29.03 -24.15
N GLU A 289 17.04 -27.89 -24.84
CA GLU A 289 18.24 -27.08 -25.13
C GLU A 289 18.51 -26.00 -24.06
N ARG A 290 17.54 -25.75 -23.15
CA ARG A 290 17.56 -24.70 -22.12
C ARG A 290 18.04 -23.36 -22.69
N TYR A 291 18.97 -22.69 -22.01
CA TYR A 291 19.53 -21.40 -22.43
C TYR A 291 20.54 -21.49 -23.57
N THR A 292 20.83 -22.69 -24.11
CA THR A 292 21.62 -22.83 -25.34
C THR A 292 20.77 -22.75 -26.60
N PHE A 293 19.44 -22.77 -26.46
CA PHE A 293 18.49 -22.51 -27.54
C PHE A 293 18.70 -21.12 -28.16
N ASN A 294 18.63 -21.02 -29.49
CA ASN A 294 18.82 -19.74 -30.18
C ASN A 294 17.59 -18.81 -30.04
N THR A 295 17.60 -17.99 -28.99
CA THR A 295 16.56 -16.98 -28.71
C THR A 295 16.38 -15.94 -29.83
N GLY A 296 17.38 -15.76 -30.70
CA GLY A 296 17.26 -14.93 -31.90
C GLY A 296 16.18 -15.43 -32.88
N LYS A 297 15.90 -16.74 -32.89
CA LYS A 297 14.82 -17.30 -33.72
C LYS A 297 13.43 -17.00 -33.15
N LEU A 298 13.24 -17.15 -31.84
CA LEU A 298 12.01 -16.71 -31.15
C LEU A 298 11.76 -15.22 -31.35
N LEU A 299 12.79 -14.39 -31.22
CA LEU A 299 12.69 -12.95 -31.47
C LEU A 299 12.39 -12.63 -32.95
N GLY A 300 12.77 -13.49 -33.89
CA GLY A 300 12.40 -13.41 -35.31
C GLY A 300 10.93 -13.75 -35.54
N ASP A 301 10.48 -14.91 -35.06
CA ASP A 301 9.11 -15.41 -35.17
C ASP A 301 8.11 -14.48 -34.45
N ILE A 302 8.52 -13.86 -33.33
CA ILE A 302 7.71 -12.85 -32.63
C ILE A 302 7.76 -11.50 -33.36
N ARG A 303 8.85 -11.14 -34.06
CA ARG A 303 8.91 -9.92 -34.90
C ARG A 303 8.16 -10.04 -36.23
N THR A 304 7.92 -11.23 -36.76
CA THR A 304 7.02 -11.38 -37.93
C THR A 304 5.55 -11.23 -37.52
N LEU A 305 5.18 -11.62 -36.29
CA LEU A 305 3.84 -11.41 -35.72
C LEU A 305 3.64 -10.00 -35.13
N LEU A 306 4.69 -9.39 -34.56
CA LEU A 306 4.68 -8.06 -33.94
C LEU A 306 5.75 -7.13 -34.59
N PRO A 307 5.67 -6.83 -35.90
CA PRO A 307 6.73 -6.12 -36.64
C PRO A 307 7.00 -4.67 -36.20
N TRP A 308 6.08 -4.06 -35.45
CA TRP A 308 6.16 -2.67 -35.00
C TRP A 308 6.39 -2.53 -33.48
N ALA A 309 6.52 -3.64 -32.75
CA ALA A 309 6.80 -3.60 -31.32
C ALA A 309 8.30 -3.33 -31.04
N ASP A 310 8.59 -2.61 -29.97
CA ASP A 310 9.96 -2.26 -29.57
C ASP A 310 10.76 -3.54 -29.29
N GLY A 311 11.79 -3.80 -30.12
CA GLY A 311 12.63 -4.98 -30.01
C GLY A 311 13.35 -5.12 -28.66
N ALA A 312 13.59 -4.02 -27.94
CA ALA A 312 14.14 -4.06 -26.58
C ALA A 312 13.10 -4.52 -25.56
N TYR A 313 11.82 -4.22 -25.77
CA TYR A 313 10.71 -4.67 -24.94
C TYR A 313 10.34 -6.13 -25.24
N ILE A 314 10.22 -6.51 -26.52
CA ILE A 314 10.01 -7.91 -26.93
C ILE A 314 11.13 -8.78 -26.35
N LYS A 315 12.39 -8.33 -26.42
CA LYS A 315 13.51 -9.08 -25.86
C LYS A 315 13.39 -9.27 -24.35
N LYS A 316 13.07 -8.22 -23.58
CA LYS A 316 12.87 -8.34 -22.13
C LYS A 316 11.72 -9.29 -21.78
N GLU A 317 10.62 -9.23 -22.50
CA GLU A 317 9.46 -10.11 -22.30
C GLU A 317 9.78 -11.59 -22.62
N VAL A 318 10.49 -11.84 -23.72
CA VAL A 318 10.96 -13.18 -24.10
C VAL A 318 12.00 -13.70 -23.10
N ASP A 319 12.95 -12.87 -22.68
CA ASP A 319 13.94 -13.23 -21.66
C ASP A 319 13.26 -13.54 -20.31
N LEU A 320 12.19 -12.82 -19.94
CA LEU A 320 11.34 -13.08 -18.77
C LEU A 320 10.57 -14.41 -18.88
N GLN A 321 9.83 -14.64 -19.97
CA GLN A 321 9.06 -15.89 -20.13
C GLN A 321 9.96 -17.12 -20.29
N ILE A 322 11.16 -16.98 -20.89
CA ILE A 322 12.17 -18.04 -20.91
C ILE A 322 12.72 -18.29 -19.50
N PHE A 323 12.91 -17.24 -18.68
CA PHE A 323 13.31 -17.38 -17.28
C PHE A 323 12.24 -18.07 -16.44
N GLU A 324 10.96 -17.71 -16.58
CA GLU A 324 9.83 -18.40 -15.95
C GLU A 324 9.71 -19.87 -16.38
N LEU A 325 10.02 -20.19 -17.65
CA LEU A 325 9.91 -21.55 -18.19
C LEU A 325 11.10 -22.46 -17.81
N LEU A 326 12.32 -21.91 -17.70
CA LEU A 326 13.56 -22.70 -17.54
C LEU A 326 14.19 -22.60 -16.15
N GLY A 327 13.79 -21.62 -15.34
CA GLY A 327 14.43 -21.27 -14.08
C GLY A 327 15.81 -20.61 -14.27
N PRO A 328 16.57 -20.38 -13.19
CA PRO A 328 17.89 -19.74 -13.27
C PRO A 328 18.91 -20.56 -14.10
N LYS A 329 19.90 -19.85 -14.66
CA LYS A 329 21.03 -20.46 -15.39
C LYS A 329 21.95 -21.22 -14.44
N LYS A 330 22.38 -22.42 -14.85
CA LYS A 330 23.36 -23.22 -14.09
C LYS A 330 24.79 -22.74 -14.34
N LEU A 331 25.70 -22.98 -13.40
CA LEU A 331 27.11 -22.54 -13.47
C LEU A 331 27.84 -23.06 -14.73
N GLU A 332 27.51 -24.27 -15.18
CA GLU A 332 28.05 -24.90 -16.41
C GLU A 332 27.59 -24.17 -17.71
N GLU A 333 26.51 -23.39 -17.65
CA GLU A 333 25.92 -22.68 -18.78
C GLU A 333 26.52 -21.26 -18.98
N MET A 334 27.48 -20.84 -18.13
CA MET A 334 28.11 -19.50 -18.19
C MET A 334 29.39 -19.41 -19.04
N ALA A 335 29.93 -20.53 -19.53
CA ALA A 335 31.19 -20.55 -20.28
C ALA A 335 31.00 -20.39 -21.82
N PRO A 336 31.86 -19.61 -22.52
CA PRO A 336 31.82 -19.50 -23.97
C PRO A 336 32.34 -20.77 -24.66
N LYS A 337 31.50 -21.43 -25.48
CA LYS A 337 31.82 -22.75 -26.08
C LYS A 337 32.77 -22.67 -27.29
N LYS A 338 33.83 -23.49 -27.26
CA LYS A 338 34.64 -23.87 -28.44
C LYS A 338 33.83 -24.73 -29.42
N LYS A 339 34.13 -24.65 -30.72
CA LYS A 339 33.64 -25.60 -31.73
C LYS A 339 34.39 -26.93 -31.64
N LEU A 340 33.70 -28.06 -31.84
CA LEU A 340 34.21 -29.30 -32.46
C LEU A 340 33.04 -30.20 -32.92
N LYS A 341 33.36 -31.28 -33.65
CA LYS A 341 32.47 -32.00 -34.60
C LYS A 341 31.62 -33.14 -33.99
N ASP A 342 30.66 -33.61 -34.79
CA ASP A 342 29.73 -34.73 -34.57
C ASP A 342 30.40 -36.10 -34.35
N GLU A 343 29.70 -37.02 -33.64
CA GLU A 343 29.28 -38.31 -34.23
C GLU A 343 28.15 -39.04 -33.45
N LYS A 344 27.64 -40.14 -34.02
CA LYS A 344 26.42 -40.90 -33.66
C LYS A 344 26.75 -42.08 -32.68
N LYS A 345 25.89 -42.98 -32.16
CA LYS A 345 24.52 -43.47 -32.50
C LYS A 345 23.99 -44.44 -31.40
N GLY A 346 22.66 -44.58 -31.22
CA GLY A 346 21.97 -45.74 -30.59
C GLY A 346 21.85 -45.81 -29.06
N GLY A 347 20.84 -46.44 -28.43
CA GLY A 347 19.60 -47.00 -28.99
C GLY A 347 18.75 -47.87 -28.02
N ALA A 348 17.50 -47.44 -27.76
CA ALA A 348 16.28 -48.21 -27.40
C ALA A 348 16.17 -49.02 -26.06
N PRO A 349 14.93 -49.36 -25.58
CA PRO A 349 14.67 -49.58 -24.14
C PRO A 349 13.71 -50.75 -23.72
N LEU A 350 13.51 -50.98 -22.39
CA LEU A 350 12.35 -51.68 -21.74
C LEU A 350 12.23 -53.24 -22.00
N VAL A 351 11.42 -54.12 -21.35
CA VAL A 351 10.41 -54.04 -20.24
C VAL A 351 10.11 -55.42 -19.53
N ARG A 352 9.80 -55.40 -18.21
CA ARG A 352 8.93 -56.32 -17.36
C ARG A 352 9.23 -57.82 -17.02
N ASN A 353 8.94 -58.11 -15.74
CA ASN A 353 8.17 -59.21 -15.10
C ASN A 353 8.53 -60.70 -15.26
N ILE A 354 8.38 -61.47 -14.17
CA ILE A 354 7.54 -62.70 -14.03
C ILE A 354 7.56 -63.22 -12.56
N LEU A 355 6.62 -64.11 -12.19
CA LEU A 355 6.40 -64.71 -10.85
C LEU A 355 6.66 -66.26 -10.94
N GLU A 356 6.46 -67.15 -9.94
CA GLU A 356 5.85 -67.10 -8.60
C GLU A 356 6.30 -68.34 -7.75
N HIS A 357 5.55 -68.73 -6.70
CA HIS A 357 5.60 -70.00 -5.95
C HIS A 357 6.78 -70.21 -4.96
N ARG A 358 6.66 -70.97 -3.86
CA ARG A 358 5.70 -72.07 -3.52
C ARG A 358 5.52 -72.25 -1.99
N GLN A 359 4.37 -72.79 -1.54
CA GLN A 359 4.07 -73.14 -0.14
C GLN A 359 4.03 -74.66 0.17
N THR A 360 4.28 -75.00 1.45
CA THR A 360 3.81 -76.17 2.25
C THR A 360 3.98 -75.84 3.77
N ARG A 361 3.25 -76.37 4.78
CA ARG A 361 2.11 -77.33 4.85
C ARG A 361 1.31 -77.16 6.19
N LYS A 362 0.16 -77.85 6.23
CA LYS A 362 -0.79 -78.26 7.31
C LYS A 362 -0.18 -78.74 8.67
N SER A 363 -0.86 -78.87 9.84
CA SER A 363 -2.25 -78.58 10.32
C SER A 363 -2.50 -78.94 11.82
N SER A 364 -3.52 -78.34 12.49
CA SER A 364 -4.41 -78.88 13.59
C SER A 364 -3.80 -79.38 14.94
N LYS A 365 -4.44 -79.40 16.13
CA LYS A 365 -5.77 -79.00 16.68
C LYS A 365 -5.68 -78.96 18.26
N TYR A 366 -6.50 -78.13 18.95
CA TYR A 366 -7.24 -78.25 20.25
C TYR A 366 -6.87 -79.40 21.26
N GLU A 367 -6.96 -79.33 22.62
CA GLU A 367 -7.81 -78.53 23.55
C GLU A 367 -7.41 -78.67 25.08
N THR A 368 -7.70 -77.67 25.95
CA THR A 368 -7.89 -77.71 27.46
C THR A 368 -6.76 -78.23 28.41
N CYS A 369 -6.67 -77.94 29.74
CA CYS A 369 -7.54 -77.35 30.78
C CYS A 369 -6.78 -76.76 32.02
N ASP A 370 -7.52 -75.93 32.78
CA ASP A 370 -7.52 -75.62 34.25
C ASP A 370 -6.43 -74.83 35.03
N GLU A 371 -6.93 -74.09 36.04
CA GLU A 371 -6.24 -73.05 36.82
C GLU A 371 -5.95 -73.51 38.28
N ASN A 372 -4.68 -73.76 38.67
CA ASN A 372 -4.23 -73.53 40.07
C ASN A 372 -2.72 -73.61 40.36
N GLU A 373 -1.85 -73.98 39.41
CA GLU A 373 -0.41 -74.00 39.67
C GLU A 373 0.24 -72.61 39.53
N GLY A 374 1.36 -72.44 40.24
CA GLY A 374 2.29 -71.33 40.02
C GLY A 374 2.94 -71.51 38.66
N CYS A 375 2.60 -70.62 37.73
CA CYS A 375 2.92 -70.79 36.33
C CYS A 375 4.42 -70.72 36.04
N ALA A 376 4.95 -71.69 35.27
CA ALA A 376 6.38 -71.85 35.02
C ALA A 376 6.92 -70.92 33.92
N THR A 377 6.06 -70.39 33.05
CA THR A 377 6.46 -69.53 31.92
C THR A 377 5.48 -68.37 31.72
N ILE A 378 5.95 -67.22 31.21
CA ILE A 378 5.04 -66.09 30.97
C ILE A 378 3.90 -66.41 29.98
N GLU A 379 4.12 -67.36 29.06
CA GLU A 379 3.12 -67.75 28.05
C GLU A 379 1.91 -68.46 28.68
N GLU A 380 2.17 -69.36 29.63
CA GLU A 380 1.15 -70.09 30.37
C GLU A 380 0.41 -69.14 31.35
N LEU A 381 1.08 -68.12 31.89
CA LEU A 381 0.49 -67.09 32.76
C LEU A 381 -0.51 -66.23 31.96
N MET A 382 -0.13 -65.86 30.73
CA MET A 382 -0.96 -65.09 29.82
C MET A 382 -2.17 -65.88 29.29
N ARG A 383 -2.08 -67.21 29.19
CA ARG A 383 -3.23 -68.06 28.80
C ARG A 383 -4.18 -68.37 29.95
N THR A 384 -3.67 -68.56 31.17
CA THR A 384 -4.48 -69.01 32.31
C THR A 384 -5.10 -67.87 33.12
N ARG A 385 -4.41 -66.74 33.31
CA ARG A 385 -4.85 -65.69 34.27
C ARG A 385 -5.26 -64.36 33.65
N ALA A 386 -5.08 -64.15 32.34
CA ALA A 386 -5.36 -62.88 31.67
C ALA A 386 -6.67 -62.92 30.84
N ARG A 387 -7.79 -62.53 31.46
CA ARG A 387 -9.12 -62.49 30.80
C ARG A 387 -9.27 -61.23 29.93
N PHE A 388 -8.62 -61.23 28.77
CA PHE A 388 -8.79 -60.20 27.74
C PHE A 388 -9.83 -60.61 26.67
N HIS A 389 -10.29 -59.63 25.88
CA HIS A 389 -11.23 -59.86 24.78
C HIS A 389 -10.55 -60.56 23.59
N GLU A 390 -11.34 -61.32 22.81
CA GLU A 390 -10.89 -61.85 21.53
C GLU A 390 -10.74 -60.75 20.47
N VAL A 391 -9.84 -60.94 19.51
CA VAL A 391 -9.60 -59.98 18.41
C VAL A 391 -10.89 -59.73 17.62
N GLY A 392 -11.24 -58.46 17.43
CA GLY A 392 -12.48 -58.04 16.77
C GLY A 392 -13.73 -58.01 17.67
N LYS A 393 -13.64 -58.48 18.93
CA LYS A 393 -14.73 -58.38 19.93
C LYS A 393 -14.52 -57.23 20.92
N ASN A 394 -13.84 -56.15 20.50
CA ASN A 394 -13.51 -55.00 21.35
C ASN A 394 -14.72 -54.37 22.06
N TYR A 395 -15.90 -54.44 21.45
CA TYR A 395 -17.17 -53.96 22.02
C TYR A 395 -17.67 -54.72 23.24
N THR A 396 -17.05 -55.85 23.63
CA THR A 396 -17.40 -56.58 24.86
C THR A 396 -16.60 -56.09 26.08
N THR A 397 -15.68 -55.13 25.94
CA THR A 397 -14.93 -54.58 27.08
C THR A 397 -15.62 -53.37 27.70
N ASP A 398 -15.60 -53.28 29.02
CA ASP A 398 -16.17 -52.16 29.77
C ASP A 398 -15.63 -50.80 29.28
N GLY A 399 -16.54 -49.85 29.05
CA GLY A 399 -16.23 -48.50 28.59
C GLY A 399 -16.04 -48.34 27.07
N TYR A 400 -16.16 -49.39 26.26
CA TYR A 400 -16.01 -49.28 24.80
C TYR A 400 -17.22 -48.60 24.13
N ILE A 401 -16.99 -47.49 23.41
CA ILE A 401 -18.06 -46.71 22.78
C ILE A 401 -18.38 -47.25 21.38
N MET A 402 -19.63 -47.68 21.18
CA MET A 402 -20.14 -48.10 19.88
C MET A 402 -20.64 -46.90 19.06
N THR A 403 -19.99 -46.67 17.92
CA THR A 403 -20.42 -45.71 16.89
C THR A 403 -21.13 -46.44 15.74
N PRO A 404 -21.87 -45.74 14.85
CA PRO A 404 -22.47 -46.35 13.66
C PRO A 404 -21.47 -47.09 12.76
N ASN A 405 -20.21 -46.62 12.72
CA ASN A 405 -19.15 -47.18 11.88
C ASN A 405 -18.38 -48.33 12.56
N THR A 406 -18.54 -48.54 13.87
CA THR A 406 -17.67 -49.43 14.66
C THR A 406 -17.68 -50.88 14.15
N LYS A 407 -18.83 -51.40 13.66
CA LYS A 407 -18.89 -52.76 13.08
C LYS A 407 -18.03 -52.90 11.82
N TYR A 408 -18.20 -51.98 10.86
CA TYR A 408 -17.40 -51.93 9.63
C TYR A 408 -15.90 -51.76 9.90
N LEU A 409 -15.54 -50.94 10.90
CA LEU A 409 -14.14 -50.78 11.31
C LEU A 409 -13.54 -52.06 11.91
N LEU A 410 -14.33 -52.83 12.67
CA LEU A 410 -13.89 -54.12 13.22
C LEU A 410 -13.79 -55.21 12.15
N GLU A 411 -14.68 -55.24 11.16
CA GLU A 411 -14.58 -56.13 9.99
C GLU A 411 -13.29 -55.85 9.21
N LYS A 412 -13.04 -54.59 8.85
CA LYS A 412 -11.80 -54.19 8.16
C LYS A 412 -10.55 -54.44 9.01
N HIS A 413 -10.63 -54.31 10.34
CA HIS A 413 -9.56 -54.69 11.24
C HIS A 413 -9.28 -56.19 11.20
N LEU A 414 -10.31 -57.04 11.18
CA LEU A 414 -10.16 -58.48 11.05
C LEU A 414 -9.57 -58.90 9.69
N GLU A 415 -9.92 -58.22 8.59
CA GLU A 415 -9.28 -58.41 7.29
C GLU A 415 -7.77 -58.14 7.33
N VAL A 416 -7.36 -57.01 7.93
CA VAL A 416 -5.96 -56.58 8.00
C VAL A 416 -5.13 -57.43 8.97
N THR A 417 -5.72 -57.85 10.10
CA THR A 417 -5.02 -58.63 11.15
C THR A 417 -5.10 -60.14 10.94
N GLY A 418 -6.03 -60.64 10.11
CA GLY A 418 -6.36 -62.05 10.01
C GLY A 418 -6.87 -62.64 11.33
N GLY A 419 -7.46 -61.83 12.21
CA GLY A 419 -7.91 -62.24 13.54
C GLY A 419 -6.79 -62.53 14.55
N LYS A 420 -5.53 -62.18 14.23
CA LYS A 420 -4.39 -62.40 15.13
C LYS A 420 -4.23 -61.27 16.15
N VAL A 421 -3.76 -61.62 17.34
CA VAL A 421 -3.37 -60.64 18.37
C VAL A 421 -2.22 -59.78 17.84
N ILE A 422 -2.32 -58.46 18.01
CA ILE A 422 -1.22 -57.52 17.72
C ILE A 422 -0.99 -56.64 18.95
N THR A 423 0.23 -56.67 19.48
CA THR A 423 0.68 -55.80 20.58
C THR A 423 1.81 -54.87 20.11
N ARG A 424 2.20 -53.91 20.94
CA ARG A 424 3.45 -53.16 20.74
C ARG A 424 4.15 -52.87 22.05
N PHE A 425 5.48 -52.90 22.04
CA PHE A 425 6.31 -52.30 23.08
C PHE A 425 6.83 -50.95 22.57
N PRO A 426 6.43 -49.81 23.18
CA PRO A 426 6.83 -48.49 22.72
C PRO A 426 7.78 -47.75 23.69
N PRO A 427 9.11 -47.99 23.62
CA PRO A 427 10.09 -47.23 24.40
C PRO A 427 10.48 -45.91 23.71
N GLU A 428 10.74 -44.88 24.51
CA GLU A 428 11.46 -43.69 24.05
C GLU A 428 12.95 -44.03 23.83
N PRO A 429 13.57 -43.69 22.68
CA PRO A 429 14.96 -44.04 22.38
C PRO A 429 15.98 -43.05 23.00
N ASN A 430 15.72 -42.59 24.23
CA ASN A 430 16.49 -41.55 24.91
C ASN A 430 17.16 -42.01 26.23
N GLY A 431 17.00 -43.29 26.60
CA GLY A 431 17.47 -43.80 27.89
C GLY A 431 17.63 -45.32 27.92
N VAL A 432 18.17 -45.82 29.03
CA VAL A 432 18.45 -47.25 29.23
C VAL A 432 17.25 -47.97 29.86
N LEU A 433 16.90 -49.14 29.34
CA LEU A 433 15.81 -49.95 29.86
C LEU A 433 16.12 -50.54 31.24
N HIS A 434 15.48 -50.04 32.28
CA HIS A 434 15.49 -50.64 33.63
C HIS A 434 14.54 -51.85 33.77
N ILE A 435 14.63 -52.60 34.88
CA ILE A 435 13.83 -53.81 35.17
C ILE A 435 12.29 -53.67 34.99
N GLY A 436 11.72 -52.48 35.22
CA GLY A 436 10.30 -52.22 34.93
C GLY A 436 9.92 -52.43 33.45
N HIS A 437 10.84 -52.18 32.51
CA HIS A 437 10.64 -52.45 31.09
C HIS A 437 10.68 -53.95 30.79
N ALA A 438 11.43 -54.76 31.54
CA ALA A 438 11.41 -56.21 31.37
C ALA A 438 10.00 -56.78 31.64
N LYS A 439 9.24 -56.19 32.58
CA LYS A 439 7.81 -56.51 32.77
C LYS A 439 6.98 -56.11 31.55
N ALA A 440 7.16 -54.89 31.03
CA ALA A 440 6.43 -54.42 29.85
C ALA A 440 6.73 -55.24 28.58
N ILE A 441 7.98 -55.63 28.37
CA ILE A 441 8.43 -56.51 27.28
C ILE A 441 7.77 -57.89 27.43
N ASN A 442 7.91 -58.53 28.59
CA ASN A 442 7.31 -59.85 28.84
C ASN A 442 5.78 -59.85 28.73
N ILE A 443 5.10 -58.75 29.11
CA ILE A 443 3.66 -58.63 28.87
C ILE A 443 3.35 -58.51 27.38
N ASN A 444 3.93 -57.54 26.65
CA ASN A 444 3.53 -57.29 25.27
C ASN A 444 3.98 -58.41 24.31
N PHE A 445 5.24 -58.83 24.38
CA PHE A 445 5.77 -59.90 23.52
C PHE A 445 5.28 -61.28 23.98
N GLY A 446 5.24 -61.54 25.29
CA GLY A 446 4.74 -62.80 25.84
C GLY A 446 3.25 -63.03 25.55
N TYR A 447 2.41 -61.99 25.64
CA TYR A 447 1.00 -62.09 25.25
C TYR A 447 0.83 -62.36 23.75
N ALA A 448 1.55 -61.64 22.88
CA ALA A 448 1.52 -61.93 21.44
C ALA A 448 1.96 -63.37 21.13
N LYS A 449 3.07 -63.83 21.73
CA LYS A 449 3.61 -65.18 21.54
C LYS A 449 2.63 -66.26 22.05
N ALA A 450 2.03 -66.05 23.23
CA ALA A 450 1.04 -66.96 23.82
C ALA A 450 -0.20 -67.16 22.93
N TYR A 451 -0.63 -66.14 22.19
CA TYR A 451 -1.81 -66.20 21.31
C TYR A 451 -1.49 -66.28 19.80
N GLY A 452 -0.25 -66.64 19.43
CA GLY A 452 0.16 -66.82 18.03
C GLY A 452 0.10 -65.53 17.18
N GLY A 453 0.14 -64.39 17.87
CA GLY A 453 0.09 -63.05 17.33
C GLY A 453 1.47 -62.44 17.06
N PHE A 454 1.47 -61.11 16.92
CA PHE A 454 2.66 -60.32 16.60
C PHE A 454 2.86 -59.20 17.63
N CYS A 455 4.11 -58.94 18.02
CA CYS A 455 4.46 -57.75 18.81
C CYS A 455 5.41 -56.88 17.98
N ASN A 456 5.02 -55.62 17.77
CA ASN A 456 5.88 -54.63 17.13
C ASN A 456 6.76 -53.94 18.18
N LEU A 457 8.03 -53.71 17.85
CA LEU A 457 8.83 -52.69 18.51
C LEU A 457 8.50 -51.36 17.84
N ARG A 458 8.04 -50.37 18.60
CA ARG A 458 7.78 -49.03 18.06
C ARG A 458 8.54 -47.99 18.85
N PHE A 459 9.62 -47.45 18.30
CA PHE A 459 10.31 -46.36 18.95
C PHE A 459 9.40 -45.14 19.04
N ASP A 460 9.27 -44.55 20.23
CA ASP A 460 8.56 -43.29 20.43
C ASP A 460 9.51 -42.12 20.17
N ASP A 461 9.85 -41.96 18.90
CA ASP A 461 10.78 -40.97 18.35
C ASP A 461 10.08 -39.63 18.05
N THR A 462 9.33 -39.16 19.06
CA THR A 462 8.59 -37.89 18.99
C THR A 462 9.42 -36.68 19.42
N ASN A 463 10.69 -36.86 19.81
CA ASN A 463 11.55 -35.78 20.31
C ASN A 463 13.02 -35.94 19.85
N PRO A 464 13.36 -35.43 18.66
CA PRO A 464 14.65 -35.70 18.02
C PRO A 464 15.87 -35.14 18.77
N GLU A 465 15.71 -34.23 19.74
CA GLU A 465 16.83 -33.68 20.51
C GLU A 465 17.41 -34.65 21.55
N LYS A 466 16.69 -35.74 21.86
CA LYS A 466 17.07 -36.68 22.94
C LYS A 466 17.46 -38.07 22.45
N GLU A 467 17.49 -38.28 21.13
CA GLU A 467 17.63 -39.59 20.51
C GLU A 467 19.09 -39.86 20.16
N ASP A 468 19.58 -41.06 20.46
CA ASP A 468 20.96 -41.47 20.19
C ASP A 468 20.95 -42.93 19.71
N GLU A 469 21.61 -43.19 18.57
CA GLU A 469 21.69 -44.51 17.91
C GLU A 469 22.11 -45.63 18.89
N LYS A 470 22.90 -45.31 19.92
CA LYS A 470 23.30 -46.27 20.96
C LYS A 470 22.11 -46.83 21.76
N PHE A 471 21.06 -46.03 21.99
CA PHE A 471 19.89 -46.46 22.75
C PHE A 471 18.96 -47.33 21.91
N PHE A 472 18.79 -47.05 20.61
CA PHE A 472 18.05 -47.93 19.69
C PHE A 472 18.64 -49.35 19.70
N LYS A 473 19.97 -49.47 19.50
CA LYS A 473 20.68 -50.75 19.53
C LYS A 473 20.59 -51.44 20.90
N ALA A 474 20.82 -50.70 22.00
CA ALA A 474 20.69 -51.26 23.34
C ALA A 474 19.28 -51.76 23.68
N ILE A 475 18.23 -51.11 23.15
CA ILE A 475 16.83 -51.55 23.28
C ILE A 475 16.60 -52.86 22.52
N GLU A 476 17.06 -52.95 21.27
CA GLU A 476 16.97 -54.17 20.46
C GLU A 476 17.75 -55.33 21.09
N ASP A 477 18.97 -55.09 21.54
CA ASP A 477 19.83 -56.06 22.22
C ASP A 477 19.15 -56.61 23.48
N ILE A 478 18.52 -55.76 24.29
CA ILE A 478 17.79 -56.19 25.51
C ILE A 478 16.56 -57.03 25.16
N ILE A 479 15.82 -56.69 24.10
CA ILE A 479 14.64 -57.46 23.66
C ILE A 479 15.08 -58.85 23.15
N SER A 480 16.16 -58.90 22.36
CA SER A 480 16.79 -60.13 21.88
C SER A 480 17.33 -60.99 23.03
N TRP A 481 18.03 -60.38 23.99
CA TRP A 481 18.55 -61.03 25.20
C TRP A 481 17.46 -61.62 26.09
N LEU A 482 16.29 -60.95 26.19
CA LEU A 482 15.11 -61.47 26.87
C LEU A 482 14.36 -62.56 26.07
N GLY A 483 14.89 -63.01 24.92
CA GLY A 483 14.37 -64.14 24.15
C GLY A 483 13.20 -63.80 23.23
N TYR A 484 13.03 -62.53 22.86
CA TYR A 484 11.96 -62.07 21.97
C TYR A 484 12.50 -61.49 20.67
N THR A 485 11.70 -61.56 19.61
CA THR A 485 12.00 -60.94 18.31
C THR A 485 10.80 -60.10 17.88
N PRO A 486 10.97 -58.80 17.56
CA PRO A 486 9.88 -57.98 17.06
C PRO A 486 9.43 -58.44 15.68
N ALA A 487 8.12 -58.48 15.47
CA ALA A 487 7.53 -58.81 14.17
C ALA A 487 7.79 -57.70 13.13
N ARG A 488 7.85 -56.45 13.60
CA ARG A 488 8.29 -55.26 12.87
C ARG A 488 8.96 -54.31 13.84
N ILE A 489 9.96 -53.59 13.36
CA ILE A 489 10.49 -52.38 14.00
C ILE A 489 9.85 -51.21 13.24
N THR A 490 9.32 -50.25 13.98
CA THR A 490 8.54 -49.11 13.46
C THR A 490 8.85 -47.88 14.27
N HIS A 491 8.57 -46.71 13.71
CA HIS A 491 8.76 -45.43 14.36
C HIS A 491 7.42 -44.72 14.53
N SER A 492 7.31 -43.86 15.54
CA SER A 492 6.18 -42.93 15.65
C SER A 492 6.25 -41.90 14.52
N SER A 493 7.46 -41.48 14.14
CA SER A 493 7.74 -40.56 13.04
C SER A 493 7.27 -41.02 11.66
N ASP A 494 7.25 -42.35 11.39
CA ASP A 494 6.69 -42.97 10.17
C ASP A 494 5.26 -42.49 9.86
N ASN A 495 4.51 -42.05 10.89
CA ASN A 495 3.09 -41.74 10.81
C ASN A 495 2.79 -40.23 10.78
N PHE A 496 3.78 -39.34 10.86
CA PHE A 496 3.55 -37.89 10.98
C PHE A 496 2.71 -37.30 9.83
N GLN A 497 2.94 -37.73 8.59
CA GLN A 497 2.14 -37.28 7.44
C GLN A 497 0.66 -37.70 7.58
N GLN A 498 0.41 -38.95 7.98
CA GLN A 498 -0.95 -39.45 8.19
C GLN A 498 -1.64 -38.73 9.34
N LEU A 499 -0.94 -38.44 10.43
CA LEU A 499 -1.47 -37.68 11.57
C LEU A 499 -1.87 -36.26 11.16
N TYR A 500 -1.05 -35.57 10.35
CA TYR A 500 -1.39 -34.24 9.84
C TYR A 500 -2.60 -34.25 8.88
N GLU A 501 -2.69 -35.26 7.99
CA GLU A 501 -3.86 -35.45 7.15
C GLU A 501 -5.11 -35.79 7.98
N ASP A 502 -4.98 -36.56 9.05
CA ASP A 502 -6.07 -36.92 9.94
C ASP A 502 -6.57 -35.72 10.76
N MET A 503 -5.68 -34.80 11.15
CA MET A 503 -6.06 -33.48 11.66
C MET A 503 -6.86 -32.69 10.62
N LYS A 504 -6.39 -32.62 9.37
CA LYS A 504 -7.07 -31.89 8.28
C LYS A 504 -8.44 -32.50 7.91
N ASN A 505 -8.57 -33.81 8.04
CA ASN A 505 -9.79 -34.58 7.75
C ASN A 505 -10.76 -34.65 8.94
N GLY A 506 -10.47 -33.94 10.05
CA GLY A 506 -11.38 -33.85 11.20
C GLY A 506 -11.53 -35.14 12.01
N LYS A 507 -10.45 -35.94 12.15
CA LYS A 507 -10.45 -37.18 12.95
C LYS A 507 -10.07 -36.99 14.42
N PHE A 508 -9.79 -35.76 14.84
CA PHE A 508 -9.33 -35.39 16.19
C PHE A 508 -10.17 -34.24 16.73
N ASP A 509 -10.54 -34.25 18.01
CA ASP A 509 -11.32 -33.18 18.63
C ASP A 509 -10.48 -31.90 18.89
N GLU A 510 -11.16 -30.78 19.20
CA GLU A 510 -10.50 -29.49 19.42
C GLU A 510 -9.49 -29.55 20.59
N GLY A 511 -8.20 -29.53 20.26
CA GLY A 511 -7.10 -29.52 21.23
C GLY A 511 -6.42 -30.88 21.43
N GLU A 512 -6.92 -31.97 20.85
CA GLU A 512 -6.26 -33.28 20.91
C GLU A 512 -4.93 -33.32 20.15
N ALA A 513 -4.84 -32.59 19.03
CA ALA A 513 -3.64 -32.52 18.20
C ALA A 513 -3.33 -31.09 17.72
N THR A 514 -2.04 -30.79 17.59
CA THR A 514 -1.52 -29.50 17.08
C THR A 514 -0.23 -29.70 16.31
N LEU A 515 -0.07 -29.01 15.17
CA LEU A 515 1.23 -28.92 14.50
C LEU A 515 2.09 -27.87 15.21
N ARG A 516 3.37 -28.16 15.46
CA ARG A 516 4.33 -27.25 16.11
C ARG A 516 5.57 -27.09 15.22
N LEU A 517 6.21 -25.93 15.27
CA LEU A 517 7.54 -25.75 14.71
C LEU A 517 8.55 -26.33 15.71
N ILE A 518 9.57 -27.05 15.22
CA ILE A 518 10.67 -27.55 16.06
C ILE A 518 11.69 -26.42 16.20
N MET A 519 11.57 -25.62 17.26
CA MET A 519 12.48 -24.51 17.57
C MET A 519 12.25 -23.92 18.96
N THR A 520 13.30 -23.33 19.53
CA THR A 520 13.20 -22.49 20.73
C THR A 520 13.24 -21.00 20.35
N LEU A 521 12.28 -20.21 20.86
CA LEU A 521 12.26 -18.75 20.69
C LEU A 521 13.27 -18.07 21.64
N GLU A 522 13.67 -16.84 21.33
CA GLU A 522 14.51 -16.01 22.21
C GLU A 522 13.89 -15.80 23.62
N GLU A 523 12.57 -15.85 23.75
CA GLU A 523 11.85 -15.81 25.03
C GLU A 523 11.96 -17.11 25.86
N GLY A 524 12.69 -18.13 25.37
CA GLY A 524 12.74 -19.47 25.97
C GLY A 524 11.52 -20.34 25.71
N LYS A 525 10.58 -19.89 24.86
CA LYS A 525 9.39 -20.67 24.49
C LYS A 525 9.76 -21.76 23.48
N VAL A 526 9.66 -23.02 23.91
CA VAL A 526 9.93 -24.20 23.08
C VAL A 526 8.71 -24.56 22.22
N ASP A 527 8.99 -24.89 20.95
CA ASP A 527 8.10 -25.37 19.91
C ASP A 527 6.77 -24.60 19.78
N PRO A 528 6.76 -23.40 19.17
CA PRO A 528 5.55 -22.64 18.96
C PRO A 528 4.57 -23.38 18.04
N VAL A 529 3.28 -23.37 18.42
CA VAL A 529 2.21 -24.02 17.66
C VAL A 529 1.99 -23.31 16.31
N ALA A 530 2.06 -24.07 15.22
CA ALA A 530 1.80 -23.63 13.85
C ALA A 530 0.32 -23.78 13.45
N TYR A 531 -0.33 -24.92 13.74
CA TYR A 531 -1.75 -25.17 13.43
C TYR A 531 -2.53 -25.69 14.64
N ARG A 532 -3.83 -25.36 14.68
CA ARG A 532 -4.80 -25.85 15.67
C ARG A 532 -6.07 -26.33 14.99
N ILE A 533 -6.68 -27.37 15.54
CA ILE A 533 -8.02 -27.84 15.13
C ILE A 533 -9.07 -26.87 15.68
N LYS A 534 -10.06 -26.52 14.84
CA LYS A 534 -11.31 -25.84 15.20
C LYS A 534 -12.43 -26.25 14.24
N TYR A 535 -13.60 -26.59 14.77
CA TYR A 535 -14.80 -26.95 14.00
C TYR A 535 -15.78 -25.78 13.82
N VAL A 536 -15.46 -24.59 14.35
CA VAL A 536 -16.26 -23.39 14.13
C VAL A 536 -16.18 -22.96 12.64
N PRO A 537 -17.32 -22.87 11.92
CA PRO A 537 -17.34 -22.48 10.50
C PRO A 537 -16.66 -21.14 10.23
N HIS A 538 -15.82 -21.06 9.21
CA HIS A 538 -15.12 -19.80 8.89
C HIS A 538 -15.95 -18.92 7.93
N PRO A 539 -16.18 -17.62 8.23
CA PRO A 539 -17.10 -16.76 7.47
C PRO A 539 -16.85 -16.62 5.95
N ARG A 540 -15.66 -16.97 5.46
CA ARG A 540 -15.32 -16.91 4.02
C ARG A 540 -15.14 -18.26 3.33
N THR A 541 -14.95 -19.34 4.08
CA THR A 541 -14.62 -20.67 3.54
C THR A 541 -15.55 -21.78 4.04
N GLY A 542 -16.54 -21.42 4.87
CA GLY A 542 -17.42 -22.37 5.55
C GLY A 542 -16.63 -23.45 6.27
N ASP A 543 -17.03 -24.69 6.02
CA ASP A 543 -16.49 -25.89 6.67
C ASP A 543 -15.40 -26.59 5.82
N SER A 544 -14.84 -25.88 4.84
CA SER A 544 -13.77 -26.42 3.96
C SER A 544 -12.47 -26.74 4.71
N TRP A 545 -12.33 -26.24 5.94
CA TRP A 545 -11.15 -26.40 6.79
C TRP A 545 -11.58 -26.59 8.24
N CYS A 546 -11.03 -27.60 8.91
CA CYS A 546 -11.11 -27.77 10.37
C CYS A 546 -9.76 -27.54 11.08
N ILE A 547 -8.69 -27.22 10.33
CA ILE A 547 -7.39 -26.81 10.87
C ILE A 547 -7.07 -25.38 10.43
N TYR A 548 -6.55 -24.57 11.36
CA TYR A 548 -6.25 -23.17 11.12
C TYR A 548 -4.83 -22.82 11.60
N PRO A 549 -4.07 -22.04 10.82
CA PRO A 549 -2.74 -21.58 11.23
C PRO A 549 -2.85 -20.58 12.40
N THR A 550 -1.79 -20.49 13.19
CA THR A 550 -1.64 -19.45 14.22
C THR A 550 -1.11 -18.15 13.61
N TYR A 551 -1.33 -17.03 14.30
CA TYR A 551 -0.88 -15.70 13.88
C TYR A 551 0.62 -15.66 13.53
N ASP A 552 1.45 -16.24 14.39
CA ASP A 552 2.92 -16.22 14.23
C ASP A 552 3.37 -17.02 13.00
N TYR A 553 2.63 -18.07 12.63
CA TYR A 553 2.90 -18.87 11.43
C TYR A 553 2.32 -18.24 10.16
N SER A 554 1.10 -17.68 10.22
CA SER A 554 0.45 -17.14 9.02
C SER A 554 1.04 -15.82 8.57
N HIS A 555 1.36 -14.89 9.48
CA HIS A 555 1.71 -13.52 9.10
C HIS A 555 3.02 -13.43 8.31
N CYS A 556 4.09 -14.10 8.75
CA CYS A 556 5.38 -14.04 8.04
C CYS A 556 5.31 -14.70 6.65
N LEU A 557 4.52 -15.77 6.51
CA LEU A 557 4.32 -16.45 5.23
C LEU A 557 3.44 -15.61 4.29
N CYS A 558 2.38 -14.98 4.79
CA CYS A 558 1.58 -14.04 4.02
C CYS A 558 2.42 -12.85 3.54
N ASP A 559 3.20 -12.22 4.43
CA ASP A 559 4.08 -11.11 4.08
C ASP A 559 5.14 -11.53 3.04
N SER A 560 5.65 -12.77 3.10
CA SER A 560 6.53 -13.35 2.08
C SER A 560 5.82 -13.51 0.73
N ILE A 561 4.65 -14.16 0.71
CA ILE A 561 3.83 -14.43 -0.49
C ILE A 561 3.41 -13.13 -1.18
N GLU A 562 3.03 -12.11 -0.39
CA GLU A 562 2.62 -10.79 -0.88
C GLU A 562 3.82 -9.88 -1.22
N ASN A 563 5.06 -10.36 -1.05
CA ASN A 563 6.30 -9.62 -1.33
C ASN A 563 6.38 -8.29 -0.55
N ILE A 564 5.95 -8.30 0.71
CA ILE A 564 6.00 -7.16 1.61
C ILE A 564 7.47 -6.78 1.89
N THR A 565 7.83 -5.54 1.58
CA THR A 565 9.21 -5.06 1.79
C THR A 565 9.49 -4.59 3.21
N HIS A 566 8.47 -4.04 3.89
CA HIS A 566 8.54 -3.46 5.22
C HIS A 566 7.34 -3.91 6.05
N SER A 567 7.52 -4.97 6.85
CA SER A 567 6.47 -5.46 7.76
C SER A 567 6.49 -4.61 9.04
N LEU A 568 5.58 -3.64 9.14
CA LEU A 568 5.53 -2.67 10.24
C LEU A 568 4.60 -3.15 11.37
N CYS A 569 5.16 -3.52 12.53
CA CYS A 569 4.42 -4.04 13.68
C CYS A 569 4.68 -3.22 14.96
N THR A 570 3.93 -3.47 16.04
CA THR A 570 4.21 -2.81 17.33
C THR A 570 5.26 -3.58 18.13
N LYS A 571 5.97 -2.88 19.01
CA LYS A 571 7.08 -3.43 19.82
C LYS A 571 6.75 -4.69 20.65
N GLU A 572 5.48 -4.95 20.95
CA GLU A 572 5.04 -6.22 21.56
C GLU A 572 5.41 -7.49 20.76
N PHE A 573 5.78 -7.36 19.48
CA PHE A 573 6.21 -8.47 18.63
C PHE A 573 7.74 -8.56 18.43
N GLN A 574 8.53 -7.67 19.05
CA GLN A 574 9.99 -7.60 18.85
C GLN A 574 10.70 -8.94 19.12
N SER A 575 10.31 -9.63 20.19
CA SER A 575 10.85 -10.94 20.60
C SER A 575 10.47 -12.10 19.66
N ARG A 576 9.52 -11.89 18.74
CA ARG A 576 9.09 -12.87 17.75
C ARG A 576 9.74 -12.67 16.39
N ARG A 577 10.54 -11.61 16.21
CA ARG A 577 11.26 -11.33 14.96
C ARG A 577 12.27 -12.43 14.61
N SER A 578 12.92 -13.01 15.62
CA SER A 578 13.77 -14.20 15.45
C SER A 578 13.00 -15.39 14.86
N SER A 579 11.80 -15.70 15.37
CA SER A 579 10.92 -16.72 14.75
C SER A 579 10.40 -16.35 13.37
N TYR A 580 10.10 -15.08 13.14
CA TYR A 580 9.64 -14.59 11.84
C TYR A 580 10.71 -14.88 10.77
N TYR A 581 11.96 -14.50 11.03
CA TYR A 581 13.08 -14.76 10.11
C TYR A 581 13.43 -16.25 10.02
N ALA A 582 13.42 -16.97 11.14
CA ALA A 582 13.68 -18.41 11.16
C ALA A 582 12.71 -19.17 10.25
N LEU A 583 11.40 -18.89 10.34
CA LEU A 583 10.38 -19.59 9.56
C LEU A 583 10.49 -19.32 8.05
N CYS A 584 10.77 -18.08 7.62
CA CYS A 584 11.05 -17.78 6.21
C CYS A 584 12.33 -18.49 5.71
N ASN A 585 13.39 -18.48 6.52
CA ASN A 585 14.67 -19.11 6.15
C ASN A 585 14.59 -20.64 6.13
N MET A 586 13.83 -21.26 7.03
CA MET A 586 13.58 -22.72 7.06
C MET A 586 12.86 -23.24 5.81
N LEU A 587 12.10 -22.38 5.14
CA LEU A 587 11.35 -22.72 3.92
C LEU A 587 12.04 -22.25 2.64
N ASP A 588 13.21 -21.61 2.74
CA ASP A 588 13.96 -20.99 1.62
C ASP A 588 13.09 -20.05 0.76
N ILE A 589 12.27 -19.23 1.42
CA ILE A 589 11.39 -18.23 0.78
C ILE A 589 11.88 -16.80 1.02
N TYR A 590 11.31 -15.84 0.27
CA TYR A 590 11.57 -14.42 0.50
C TYR A 590 11.32 -14.04 1.98
N CYS A 591 12.25 -13.29 2.57
CA CYS A 591 12.23 -12.91 3.97
C CYS A 591 12.03 -11.39 4.10
N PRO A 592 10.79 -10.91 4.30
CA PRO A 592 10.47 -9.51 4.55
C PRO A 592 11.22 -8.95 5.76
N VAL A 593 11.60 -7.67 5.72
CA VAL A 593 12.20 -7.01 6.89
C VAL A 593 11.10 -6.55 7.84
N GLN A 594 11.14 -7.02 9.09
CA GLN A 594 10.23 -6.61 10.14
C GLN A 594 10.79 -5.41 10.91
N TRP A 595 9.96 -4.38 11.07
CA TRP A 595 10.26 -3.17 11.83
C TRP A 595 9.21 -2.94 12.92
N GLU A 596 9.68 -2.68 14.13
CA GLU A 596 8.81 -2.41 15.28
C GLU A 596 8.66 -0.91 15.53
N TYR A 597 7.47 -0.47 15.95
CA TYR A 597 7.25 0.88 16.45
C TYR A 597 6.54 0.91 17.82
N GLY A 598 6.69 2.05 18.50
CA GLY A 598 6.09 2.34 19.78
C GLY A 598 4.56 2.41 19.68
N ARG A 599 3.87 1.58 20.45
CA ARG A 599 2.41 1.63 20.52
C ARG A 599 1.94 2.92 21.20
N LEU A 600 0.96 3.57 20.59
CA LEU A 600 0.19 4.66 21.18
C LEU A 600 -0.90 4.10 22.12
N ASN A 601 -0.88 4.55 23.37
CA ASN A 601 -1.93 4.33 24.37
C ASN A 601 -2.40 5.70 24.90
N MET A 602 -3.65 5.77 25.39
CA MET A 602 -4.21 6.99 25.98
C MET A 602 -4.70 6.76 27.41
N ASN A 603 -4.35 7.67 28.31
CA ASN A 603 -4.82 7.68 29.70
C ASN A 603 -6.34 7.85 29.79
N TYR A 604 -6.93 7.33 30.85
CA TYR A 604 -8.39 7.36 31.11
C TYR A 604 -9.25 6.65 30.04
N THR A 605 -8.65 5.91 29.10
CA THR A 605 -9.35 5.19 28.03
C THR A 605 -9.40 3.68 28.24
N VAL A 606 -10.41 3.03 27.66
CA VAL A 606 -10.56 1.57 27.68
C VAL A 606 -10.82 1.08 26.26
N VAL A 607 -9.79 0.53 25.62
CA VAL A 607 -9.84 0.09 24.19
C VAL A 607 -10.04 -1.42 24.00
N SER A 608 -10.01 -2.21 25.08
CA SER A 608 -10.19 -3.67 24.97
C SER A 608 -11.64 -4.04 24.64
N LYS A 609 -11.87 -4.77 23.54
CA LYS A 609 -13.20 -5.25 23.11
C LYS A 609 -13.99 -5.94 24.24
N ARG A 610 -13.32 -6.75 25.07
CA ARG A 610 -13.95 -7.41 26.24
C ARG A 610 -14.42 -6.40 27.30
N LYS A 611 -13.63 -5.35 27.56
CA LYS A 611 -13.98 -4.31 28.54
C LYS A 611 -15.04 -3.34 27.99
N ILE A 612 -14.95 -2.94 26.72
CA ILE A 612 -15.98 -2.12 26.05
C ILE A 612 -17.32 -2.85 26.06
N LYS A 613 -17.35 -4.16 25.72
CA LYS A 613 -18.59 -4.94 25.81
C LYS A 613 -19.20 -4.89 27.21
N LYS A 614 -18.40 -5.08 28.27
CA LYS A 614 -18.90 -4.93 29.66
C LYS A 614 -19.49 -3.54 29.97
N LEU A 615 -18.96 -2.45 29.39
CA LEU A 615 -19.53 -1.11 29.57
C LEU A 615 -20.88 -0.93 28.86
N ILE A 616 -21.08 -1.59 27.71
CA ILE A 616 -22.35 -1.64 26.97
C ILE A 616 -23.36 -2.52 27.71
N ASP A 617 -22.95 -3.72 28.11
CA ASP A 617 -23.79 -4.67 28.87
C ASP A 617 -24.27 -4.04 30.20
N ALA A 618 -23.40 -3.27 30.88
CA ALA A 618 -23.73 -2.51 32.09
C ALA A 618 -24.46 -1.18 31.83
N ARG A 619 -24.79 -0.85 30.58
CA ARG A 619 -25.47 0.39 30.13
C ARG A 619 -24.79 1.70 30.56
N ILE A 620 -23.49 1.67 30.84
CA ILE A 620 -22.69 2.88 31.14
C ILE A 620 -22.49 3.70 29.87
N VAL A 621 -22.24 3.01 28.75
CA VAL A 621 -22.20 3.58 27.39
C VAL A 621 -23.35 3.02 26.54
N LYS A 622 -23.84 3.81 25.58
CA LYS A 622 -24.96 3.40 24.73
C LYS A 622 -24.58 2.27 23.78
N ASP A 623 -23.43 2.40 23.12
CA ASP A 623 -22.88 1.41 22.19
C ASP A 623 -21.36 1.64 21.99
N TRP A 624 -20.71 0.85 21.13
CA TRP A 624 -19.27 0.94 20.81
C TRP A 624 -18.84 2.24 20.09
N ASP A 625 -19.80 3.03 19.62
CA ASP A 625 -19.62 4.36 19.01
C ASP A 625 -20.03 5.52 19.94
N ASP A 626 -20.32 5.26 21.22
CA ASP A 626 -20.67 6.30 22.20
C ASP A 626 -19.53 7.34 22.31
N PRO A 627 -19.79 8.66 22.13
CA PRO A 627 -18.77 9.71 22.11
C PRO A 627 -17.83 9.80 23.32
N ARG A 628 -18.10 9.10 24.42
CA ARG A 628 -17.22 8.98 25.59
C ARG A 628 -16.12 7.93 25.42
N LEU A 629 -16.24 7.04 24.44
CA LEU A 629 -15.22 6.05 24.08
C LEU A 629 -14.19 6.65 23.12
N PHE A 630 -13.01 6.02 23.07
CA PHE A 630 -11.92 6.37 22.16
C PHE A 630 -11.77 5.36 21.01
N THR A 631 -12.88 4.74 20.59
CA THR A 631 -12.94 4.02 19.31
C THR A 631 -12.97 5.05 18.17
N LEU A 632 -12.46 4.73 16.98
CA LEU A 632 -12.48 5.68 15.85
C LEU A 632 -13.92 6.09 15.45
N ALA A 633 -14.90 5.19 15.60
CA ALA A 633 -16.31 5.51 15.39
C ALA A 633 -16.86 6.45 16.47
N ALA A 634 -16.49 6.26 17.74
CA ALA A 634 -16.86 7.17 18.82
C ALA A 634 -16.26 8.56 18.65
N LEU A 635 -14.97 8.67 18.27
CA LEU A 635 -14.33 9.95 17.98
C LEU A 635 -14.99 10.65 16.77
N ARG A 636 -15.34 9.89 15.72
CA ARG A 636 -16.11 10.40 14.58
C ARG A 636 -17.51 10.89 15.01
N ARG A 637 -18.22 10.15 15.88
CA ARG A 637 -19.54 10.55 16.40
C ARG A 637 -19.47 11.72 17.39
N ARG A 638 -18.35 11.87 18.12
CA ARG A 638 -18.00 13.05 18.94
C ARG A 638 -17.79 14.32 18.09
N GLY A 639 -17.69 14.19 16.77
CA GLY A 639 -17.50 15.30 15.83
C GLY A 639 -16.03 15.61 15.52
N ILE A 640 -15.10 14.72 15.87
CA ILE A 640 -13.67 14.92 15.59
C ILE A 640 -13.40 14.67 14.10
N PRO A 641 -12.84 15.64 13.36
CA PRO A 641 -12.48 15.47 11.95
C PRO A 641 -11.25 14.58 11.79
N ALA A 642 -11.21 13.79 10.72
CA ALA A 642 -10.13 12.86 10.44
C ALA A 642 -8.77 13.56 10.27
N GLU A 643 -8.77 14.76 9.69
CA GLU A 643 -7.59 15.59 9.50
C GLU A 643 -6.96 16.02 10.83
N ALA A 644 -7.75 16.24 11.89
CA ALA A 644 -7.22 16.55 13.22
C ALA A 644 -6.60 15.31 13.89
N ILE A 645 -7.15 14.11 13.65
CA ILE A 645 -6.56 12.85 14.10
C ILE A 645 -5.23 12.61 13.37
N ASN A 646 -5.19 12.85 12.06
CA ASN A 646 -3.96 12.72 11.26
C ASN A 646 -2.89 13.73 11.70
N ALA A 647 -3.28 14.99 11.95
CA ALA A 647 -2.39 16.03 12.48
C ALA A 647 -1.87 15.69 13.89
N PHE A 648 -2.72 15.10 14.74
CA PHE A 648 -2.33 14.61 16.06
C PHE A 648 -1.27 13.50 15.94
N VAL A 649 -1.51 12.46 15.13
CA VAL A 649 -0.53 11.37 14.90
C VAL A 649 0.78 11.92 14.31
N ALA A 650 0.71 12.83 13.34
CA ALA A 650 1.89 13.47 12.76
C ALA A 650 2.70 14.28 13.79
N LYS A 651 2.02 14.95 14.73
CA LYS A 651 2.64 15.73 15.82
C LYS A 651 3.32 14.86 16.88
N LEU A 652 2.87 13.62 17.08
CA LEU A 652 3.53 12.66 17.97
C LEU A 652 4.80 12.08 17.35
N GLY A 653 4.82 11.93 16.02
CA GLY A 653 5.93 11.33 15.29
C GLY A 653 6.04 9.81 15.48
N LEU A 654 7.12 9.24 14.96
CA LEU A 654 7.44 7.82 15.08
C LEU A 654 8.54 7.62 16.12
N THR A 655 8.31 6.78 17.11
CA THR A 655 9.31 6.42 18.15
C THR A 655 9.32 4.90 18.37
N MET A 656 10.41 4.38 18.96
CA MET A 656 10.53 2.95 19.32
C MET A 656 10.02 2.66 20.75
N THR A 657 9.50 3.66 21.46
CA THR A 657 9.04 3.59 22.85
C THR A 657 7.53 3.63 22.91
N GLN A 658 6.91 2.81 23.77
CA GLN A 658 5.45 2.89 23.96
C GLN A 658 5.10 4.26 24.56
N MET A 659 4.17 4.96 23.93
CA MET A 659 3.76 6.31 24.34
C MET A 659 2.41 6.21 25.06
N VAL A 660 2.31 6.87 26.21
CA VAL A 660 1.05 7.03 26.95
C VAL A 660 0.76 8.52 27.01
N ILE A 661 -0.38 8.94 26.45
CA ILE A 661 -0.72 10.36 26.26
C ILE A 661 -2.08 10.69 26.88
N ASP A 662 -2.20 11.86 27.48
CA ASP A 662 -3.47 12.35 28.01
C ASP A 662 -4.40 12.86 26.89
N PRO A 663 -5.72 12.57 26.96
CA PRO A 663 -6.69 12.99 25.95
C PRO A 663 -6.71 14.49 25.61
N HIS A 664 -6.26 15.36 26.54
CA HIS A 664 -6.22 16.80 26.32
C HIS A 664 -5.32 17.21 25.14
N VAL A 665 -4.32 16.41 24.78
CA VAL A 665 -3.40 16.69 23.65
C VAL A 665 -4.12 16.51 22.31
N LEU A 666 -4.95 15.47 22.21
CA LEU A 666 -5.87 15.28 21.09
C LEU A 666 -6.89 16.42 21.04
N ASP A 667 -7.57 16.71 22.15
CA ASP A 667 -8.60 17.77 22.21
C ASP A 667 -8.03 19.16 21.88
N ALA A 668 -6.78 19.46 22.24
CA ALA A 668 -6.09 20.67 21.81
C ALA A 668 -5.88 20.71 20.29
N THR A 669 -5.41 19.61 19.70
CA THR A 669 -5.14 19.50 18.25
C THR A 669 -6.45 19.60 17.45
N VAL A 670 -7.55 19.05 17.98
CA VAL A 670 -8.90 19.20 17.44
C VAL A 670 -9.39 20.64 17.54
N ARG A 671 -9.13 21.34 18.65
CA ARG A 671 -9.49 22.76 18.83
C ARG A 671 -8.78 23.64 17.81
N ASP A 672 -7.48 23.46 17.62
CA ASP A 672 -6.68 24.25 16.66
C ASP A 672 -7.22 24.08 15.23
N TYR A 673 -7.55 22.84 14.84
CA TYR A 673 -8.14 22.54 13.54
C TYR A 673 -9.55 23.14 13.37
N LEU A 674 -10.44 22.93 14.35
CA LEU A 674 -11.82 23.44 14.29
C LEU A 674 -11.87 24.98 14.34
N ASN A 675 -10.95 25.64 15.04
CA ASN A 675 -10.90 27.10 15.11
C ASN A 675 -10.76 27.76 13.72
N THR A 676 -10.11 27.11 12.75
CA THR A 676 -9.96 27.65 11.39
C THR A 676 -11.06 27.22 10.41
N ARG A 677 -11.85 26.18 10.72
CA ARG A 677 -12.77 25.53 9.76
C ARG A 677 -14.23 25.42 10.20
N ALA A 678 -14.53 25.51 11.49
CA ALA A 678 -15.90 25.50 11.99
C ALA A 678 -16.51 26.92 11.88
N PRO A 679 -17.64 27.12 11.19
CA PRO A 679 -18.35 28.39 11.20
C PRO A 679 -18.93 28.65 12.59
N ARG A 680 -18.91 29.91 13.03
CA ARG A 680 -19.48 30.32 14.32
C ARG A 680 -20.98 30.49 14.17
N THR A 681 -21.73 30.00 15.16
CA THR A 681 -23.17 30.22 15.29
C THR A 681 -23.51 30.41 16.77
N MET A 682 -24.61 31.09 17.05
CA MET A 682 -25.07 31.36 18.40
C MET A 682 -26.15 30.35 18.78
N ALA A 683 -25.98 29.70 19.93
CA ALA A 683 -26.95 28.79 20.53
C ALA A 683 -26.91 28.98 22.04
N VAL A 684 -28.05 28.72 22.69
CA VAL A 684 -28.24 28.88 24.13
C VAL A 684 -28.77 27.55 24.68
N LEU A 685 -28.17 27.05 25.77
CA LEU A 685 -28.52 25.77 26.36
C LEU A 685 -29.62 25.91 27.41
N GLN A 686 -29.52 26.90 28.29
CA GLN A 686 -30.53 27.25 29.30
C GLN A 686 -31.09 28.64 28.98
N GLY A 687 -31.95 28.70 27.96
CA GLY A 687 -32.53 29.95 27.46
C GLY A 687 -33.33 30.73 28.50
N LEU A 688 -32.81 31.88 28.93
CA LEU A 688 -33.57 32.89 29.66
C LEU A 688 -34.24 33.83 28.65
N LYS A 689 -35.58 33.85 28.65
CA LYS A 689 -36.38 34.74 27.79
C LYS A 689 -36.24 36.19 28.26
N VAL A 690 -35.78 37.07 27.38
CA VAL A 690 -35.70 38.52 27.57
C VAL A 690 -36.64 39.20 26.58
N THR A 691 -37.30 40.28 27.01
CA THR A 691 -38.22 41.05 26.16
C THR A 691 -37.81 42.52 26.20
N ILE A 692 -37.45 43.05 25.03
CA ILE A 692 -37.03 44.44 24.85
C ILE A 692 -38.28 45.31 24.82
N GLN A 693 -38.46 46.20 25.79
CA GLN A 693 -39.69 46.98 25.93
C GLN A 693 -39.87 48.03 24.83
N ASN A 694 -38.80 48.74 24.48
CA ASN A 694 -38.77 49.83 23.51
C ASN A 694 -38.30 49.39 22.10
N PHE A 695 -38.54 48.13 21.72
CA PHE A 695 -38.07 47.58 20.45
C PHE A 695 -38.59 48.34 19.22
N ASP A 696 -39.89 48.70 19.22
CA ASP A 696 -40.54 49.37 18.09
C ASP A 696 -39.99 50.79 17.85
N GLU A 697 -39.52 51.45 18.92
CA GLU A 697 -38.92 52.79 18.88
C GLU A 697 -37.52 52.79 18.24
N MET A 698 -36.80 51.66 18.28
CA MET A 698 -35.43 51.57 17.77
C MET A 698 -35.35 51.44 16.24
N ASN A 699 -36.46 51.11 15.56
CA ASN A 699 -36.54 50.94 14.10
C ASN A 699 -35.40 50.09 13.50
N LEU A 700 -35.04 49.00 14.18
CA LEU A 700 -33.92 48.12 13.79
C LEU A 700 -34.32 47.17 12.65
N MET A 701 -33.33 46.77 11.86
CA MET A 701 -33.54 45.72 10.85
C MET A 701 -33.88 44.39 11.53
N PRO A 702 -34.78 43.56 10.96
CA PRO A 702 -35.21 42.28 11.55
C PRO A 702 -34.14 41.16 11.47
N PHE A 703 -32.92 41.50 11.05
CA PHE A 703 -31.78 40.59 11.02
C PHE A 703 -30.45 41.34 11.21
N VAL A 704 -29.49 40.63 11.78
CA VAL A 704 -28.09 41.07 11.90
C VAL A 704 -27.21 40.18 11.02
N MET A 705 -26.22 40.77 10.36
CA MET A 705 -25.18 40.03 9.63
C MET A 705 -24.08 39.63 10.60
N VAL A 706 -23.80 38.33 10.73
CA VAL A 706 -22.78 37.79 11.65
C VAL A 706 -21.70 37.08 10.83
N PRO A 707 -20.40 37.35 11.06
CA PRO A 707 -19.32 36.69 10.33
C PRO A 707 -19.12 35.23 10.78
N ASP A 708 -18.97 34.32 9.83
CA ASP A 708 -18.76 32.90 10.09
C ASP A 708 -17.39 32.62 10.73
N PHE A 709 -16.39 33.45 10.42
CA PHE A 709 -14.98 33.28 10.80
C PHE A 709 -14.37 34.59 11.33
N PRO A 710 -14.74 35.06 12.53
CA PRO A 710 -14.34 36.38 13.05
C PRO A 710 -12.82 36.55 13.25
N SER A 711 -12.05 35.45 13.28
CA SER A 711 -10.59 35.48 13.41
C SER A 711 -9.84 35.60 12.07
N ASP A 712 -10.53 35.55 10.94
CA ASP A 712 -9.95 35.68 9.59
C ASP A 712 -10.51 36.92 8.87
N PRO A 713 -9.78 38.05 8.88
CA PRO A 713 -10.20 39.29 8.21
C PRO A 713 -10.36 39.17 6.68
N MET A 714 -9.81 38.13 6.06
CA MET A 714 -9.95 37.89 4.62
C MET A 714 -11.20 37.07 4.27
N CYS A 715 -11.88 36.49 5.27
CA CYS A 715 -13.07 35.69 5.05
C CYS A 715 -14.32 36.57 4.94
N THR A 716 -14.89 36.69 3.75
CA THR A 716 -16.11 37.48 3.47
C THR A 716 -17.42 36.73 3.77
N LYS A 717 -17.36 35.57 4.43
CA LYS A 717 -18.53 34.72 4.69
C LYS A 717 -19.27 35.15 5.94
N ASN A 718 -20.51 35.61 5.75
CA ASN A 718 -21.41 36.03 6.81
C ASN A 718 -22.78 35.33 6.64
N HIS A 719 -23.43 35.00 7.75
CA HIS A 719 -24.82 34.53 7.77
C HIS A 719 -25.75 35.59 8.38
N LYS A 720 -27.06 35.41 8.16
CA LYS A 720 -28.12 36.24 8.76
C LYS A 720 -28.64 35.58 10.01
N VAL A 721 -28.70 36.34 11.11
CA VAL A 721 -29.37 35.95 12.35
C VAL A 721 -30.60 36.83 12.53
N ALA A 722 -31.76 36.24 12.83
CA ALA A 722 -32.98 37.01 13.09
C ALA A 722 -32.85 37.83 14.38
N PHE A 723 -33.40 39.05 14.38
CA PHE A 723 -33.45 39.93 15.54
C PHE A 723 -34.87 40.44 15.74
N ASP A 724 -35.40 40.26 16.95
CA ASP A 724 -36.81 40.45 17.30
C ASP A 724 -36.92 40.94 18.76
N ARG A 725 -38.09 41.44 19.15
CA ARG A 725 -38.41 41.94 20.50
C ARG A 725 -38.12 40.94 21.61
N VAL A 726 -38.27 39.64 21.29
CA VAL A 726 -38.03 38.53 22.23
C VAL A 726 -36.74 37.83 21.83
N ILE A 727 -35.75 37.88 22.72
CA ILE A 727 -34.47 37.19 22.57
C ILE A 727 -34.26 36.18 23.71
N TYR A 728 -33.37 35.23 23.49
CA TYR A 728 -32.92 34.29 24.51
C TYR A 728 -31.44 34.51 24.79
N ILE A 729 -31.08 34.65 26.06
CA ILE A 729 -29.69 34.70 26.54
C ILE A 729 -29.42 33.49 27.44
N GLU A 730 -28.15 33.15 27.66
CA GLU A 730 -27.82 32.06 28.57
C GLU A 730 -28.15 32.45 30.00
N ARG A 731 -28.75 31.55 30.78
CA ARG A 731 -29.14 31.84 32.16
C ARG A 731 -27.95 32.23 33.05
N SER A 732 -26.73 31.80 32.71
CA SER A 732 -25.50 32.22 33.39
C SER A 732 -25.21 33.72 33.28
N ASP A 733 -25.67 34.36 32.20
CA ASP A 733 -25.39 35.76 31.90
C ASP A 733 -26.23 36.70 32.77
N TYR A 734 -27.31 36.18 33.37
CA TYR A 734 -28.13 36.87 34.35
C TYR A 734 -27.94 36.28 35.76
N LYS A 735 -27.26 37.03 36.62
CA LYS A 735 -27.24 36.80 38.07
C LYS A 735 -27.98 37.93 38.77
N GLN A 736 -28.84 37.64 39.74
CA GLN A 736 -29.34 38.65 40.68
C GLN A 736 -28.45 38.64 41.93
N ILE A 737 -27.97 39.81 42.36
CA ILE A 737 -27.20 39.97 43.60
C ILE A 737 -27.98 40.97 44.44
N TYR A 738 -28.57 40.49 45.53
CA TYR A 738 -29.22 41.34 46.53
C TYR A 738 -28.16 41.81 47.52
N GLY A 739 -27.73 43.06 47.39
CA GLY A 739 -26.71 43.65 48.24
C GLY A 739 -25.83 44.64 47.48
N TYR A 740 -26.05 45.92 47.78
CA TYR A 740 -25.26 47.09 47.37
C TYR A 740 -25.26 47.49 45.88
N VAL A 741 -25.41 48.80 45.68
CA VAL A 741 -25.39 49.46 44.39
C VAL A 741 -23.95 49.58 43.91
N LEU A 742 -23.55 48.69 43.00
CA LEU A 742 -22.59 48.95 41.92
C LEU A 742 -22.51 47.69 41.03
N ARG A 743 -22.79 47.83 39.74
CA ARG A 743 -22.52 46.80 38.74
C ARG A 743 -21.85 47.41 37.53
N ALA A 744 -20.58 47.09 37.36
CA ALA A 744 -19.93 47.23 36.07
C ALA A 744 -20.63 46.30 35.06
N LEU A 745 -21.30 46.89 34.07
CA LEU A 745 -21.78 46.16 32.90
C LEU A 745 -20.54 45.93 32.00
N HIS A 746 -19.98 44.72 32.00
CA HIS A 746 -18.77 44.44 31.23
C HIS A 746 -19.11 44.21 29.74
N LEU A 747 -19.52 45.29 29.07
CA LEU A 747 -19.58 45.35 27.61
C LEU A 747 -18.15 45.40 27.07
N LEU A 748 -17.79 44.40 26.26
CA LEU A 748 -16.51 44.34 25.54
C LEU A 748 -16.49 45.37 24.40
N PHE A 749 -16.33 46.64 24.77
CA PHE A 749 -15.83 47.69 23.87
C PHE A 749 -14.53 48.24 24.44
N GLY A 750 -13.47 48.24 23.63
CA GLY A 750 -12.12 48.61 24.07
C GLY A 750 -12.04 50.09 24.45
N GLY A 751 -12.01 50.36 25.75
CA GLY A 751 -11.81 51.69 26.32
C GLY A 751 -11.38 51.58 27.78
N ASN A 752 -10.16 52.01 28.09
CA ASN A 752 -9.66 52.04 29.46
C ASN A 752 -10.46 53.07 30.28
N PHE A 753 -11.10 52.63 31.36
CA PHE A 753 -11.57 53.54 32.41
C PHE A 753 -10.55 53.57 33.55
N ARG A 754 -10.16 54.78 33.94
CA ARG A 754 -9.59 55.06 35.26
C ARG A 754 -10.72 55.30 36.26
N GLU A 755 -10.37 55.07 37.52
CA GLU A 755 -11.17 55.05 38.76
C GLU A 755 -12.41 55.95 38.80
#